data_AF-A0A951WAJ2-F1
#
_entry.id   AF-A0A951WAJ2-F1
#
_cell.length_a   1.000
_cell.length_b   1.000
_cell.length_c   1.000
_cell.angle_alpha   90.00
_cell.angle_beta   90.00
_cell.angle_gamma   90.00
#
_symmetry.space_group_name_H-M   'P 1'
#
loop_
_entity.id
_entity.type
_entity.pdbx_description
1 polymer ?
#
loop_
_entity_poly.entity_id
_entity_poly.type
_entity_poly.pdbx_seq_one_letter_code
_entity_poly.pdbx_strand_id
1 'polypeptide(L)'
;MKIQFKTQRLSYGFFISMLLFFAIQMLFGLLLAIIHLDPTILQGTLNFNVARAFHLNFAVVWVVTGFIGTILLIGPILGQRDVRPVWLVKFLLIALWVIAIWSFITLPLAHKGIAGWVGNVPLLQQGKEFLEGGRITGFLLLIGFSIFAFLTLHMFPKKKKEWNEMHWGLAVGVVGLATVWVFALFSSENLDLQEYFRWYVVHYWVEAVWEILHITIIGFLLYKFFGADEGEVGFAVFWGVSLVILSGLIGNSHHYFWIGTPAFWQFWGSLFSALEPLPLIFCIWHVYLDEKHGLKPIKNRAAFYFIFGSALFEMVGAGILGFTMTLAYVNIWEHGTWITASHGHMALFGAFGLLVIGAAYEGIRQVKGIERFNDKLSKLAFWMLFTGIVGIVASFAYGGTNQIYVYRILGLDWWGHHIRPAMSEARVFLALFAFLFTFGTVILIYDLLTLQNRKLSEREISAINNRLTHPKTIGKWSRGMSRFEFGKWLLALWFMGLTITGGLFAFGMKSVRLGDPVIPNILAFIGYGGLFLITTLFAIRFLKAFEARQDMLQLIDLYGDDQIQKIDLSSLGEKPDEELDKLVLNTFNSIEYGQAFILSSDKDLKSQHLMLYDALGPGFIWETVEDGPEHWKAKIGKVN
;
A
#
# COMPACT_ATOMS: atom_id res chain seq x y z
N MET A 1 -4.45 16.88 -7.57
CA MET A 1 -4.31 18.12 -6.77
C MET A 1 -3.44 19.16 -7.51
N LYS A 2 -3.38 20.42 -7.04
CA LYS A 2 -2.43 21.46 -7.48
C LYS A 2 -1.69 22.01 -6.24
N ILE A 3 -0.46 22.50 -6.42
CA ILE A 3 0.30 23.18 -5.36
C ILE A 3 -0.43 24.47 -4.94
N GLN A 4 -0.78 24.56 -3.66
CA GLN A 4 -1.45 25.72 -3.05
C GLN A 4 -0.51 26.49 -2.12
N PHE A 5 0.45 25.79 -1.50
CA PHE A 5 1.35 26.32 -0.49
C PHE A 5 2.81 26.23 -0.95
N LYS A 6 3.67 27.16 -0.51
CA LYS A 6 5.05 27.22 -0.98
C LYS A 6 5.87 26.02 -0.49
N THR A 7 5.64 25.55 0.74
CA THR A 7 6.46 24.47 1.30
C THR A 7 6.11 23.09 0.76
N GLN A 8 4.98 22.90 0.08
CA GLN A 8 4.70 21.65 -0.63
C GLN A 8 5.80 21.32 -1.65
N ARG A 9 6.44 22.33 -2.24
CA ARG A 9 7.57 22.12 -3.18
C ARG A 9 8.78 21.47 -2.53
N LEU A 10 8.92 21.54 -1.20
CA LEU A 10 10.02 20.90 -0.47
C LEU A 10 9.87 19.37 -0.45
N SER A 11 8.66 18.84 -0.63
CA SER A 11 8.43 17.39 -0.77
C SER A 11 9.25 16.75 -1.89
N TYR A 12 9.58 17.52 -2.94
CA TYR A 12 10.37 17.03 -4.07
C TYR A 12 11.74 16.49 -3.65
N GLY A 13 12.46 17.19 -2.77
CA GLY A 13 13.77 16.73 -2.29
C GLY A 13 13.69 15.39 -1.52
N PHE A 14 12.60 15.19 -0.78
CA PHE A 14 12.32 13.92 -0.11
C PHE A 14 12.01 12.82 -1.11
N PHE A 15 11.16 13.06 -2.10
CA PHE A 15 10.86 12.04 -3.11
C PHE A 15 12.08 11.64 -3.93
N ILE A 16 12.97 12.58 -4.30
CA ILE A 16 14.22 12.25 -5.00
C ILE A 16 15.15 11.43 -4.10
N SER A 17 15.29 11.80 -2.82
CA SER A 17 16.13 11.05 -1.87
C SER A 17 15.55 9.66 -1.59
N MET A 18 14.23 9.54 -1.48
CA MET A 18 13.49 8.28 -1.37
C MET A 18 13.81 7.34 -2.52
N LEU A 19 13.77 7.82 -3.77
CA LEU A 19 14.08 7.00 -4.95
C LEU A 19 15.53 6.49 -4.94
N LEU A 20 16.48 7.31 -4.50
CA LEU A 20 17.87 6.89 -4.38
C LEU A 20 18.06 5.84 -3.27
N PHE A 21 17.47 6.07 -2.10
CA PHE A 21 17.55 5.11 -0.99
C PHE A 21 16.86 3.78 -1.34
N PHE A 22 15.76 3.84 -2.09
CA PHE A 22 15.11 2.65 -2.63
C PHE A 22 16.02 1.91 -3.63
N ALA A 23 16.71 2.63 -4.52
CA ALA A 23 17.69 2.03 -5.43
C ALA A 23 18.82 1.31 -4.67
N ILE A 24 19.36 1.94 -3.63
CA ILE A 24 20.39 1.34 -2.77
C ILE A 24 19.86 0.05 -2.12
N GLN A 25 18.66 0.10 -1.53
CA GLN A 25 18.04 -1.07 -0.92
C GLN A 25 17.87 -2.22 -1.92
N MET A 26 17.47 -1.92 -3.16
CA MET A 26 17.32 -2.89 -4.24
C MET A 26 18.62 -3.56 -4.65
N LEU A 27 19.72 -2.81 -4.72
CA LEU A 27 21.03 -3.38 -5.01
C LEU A 27 21.42 -4.43 -3.96
N PHE A 28 21.22 -4.12 -2.67
CA PHE A 28 21.48 -5.09 -1.60
C PHE A 28 20.48 -6.26 -1.62
N GLY A 29 19.22 -6.03 -1.97
CA GLY A 29 18.21 -7.10 -2.09
C GLY A 29 18.55 -8.10 -3.20
N LEU A 30 18.91 -7.60 -4.38
CA LEU A 30 19.37 -8.41 -5.50
C LEU A 30 20.66 -9.16 -5.15
N LEU A 31 21.62 -8.48 -4.50
CA LEU A 31 22.84 -9.11 -4.03
C LEU A 31 22.55 -10.26 -3.06
N LEU A 32 21.64 -10.08 -2.09
CA LEU A 32 21.25 -11.14 -1.16
C LEU A 32 20.61 -12.34 -1.87
N ALA A 33 19.74 -12.10 -2.85
CA ALA A 33 19.16 -13.17 -3.66
C ALA A 33 20.25 -13.96 -4.43
N ILE A 34 21.27 -13.27 -4.93
CA ILE A 34 22.43 -13.89 -5.59
C ILE A 34 23.31 -14.67 -4.59
N ILE A 35 23.57 -14.12 -3.40
CA ILE A 35 24.30 -14.82 -2.32
C ILE A 35 23.56 -16.09 -1.87
N HIS A 36 22.23 -16.11 -1.92
CA HIS A 36 21.47 -17.34 -1.66
C HIS A 36 21.76 -18.44 -2.70
N LEU A 37 22.06 -18.10 -3.95
CA LEU A 37 22.53 -19.08 -4.94
C LEU A 37 23.92 -19.57 -4.57
N ASP A 38 24.85 -18.64 -4.37
CA ASP A 38 26.25 -18.92 -4.03
C ASP A 38 26.75 -18.06 -2.84
N PRO A 39 26.87 -18.65 -1.63
CA PRO A 39 27.35 -17.98 -0.42
C PRO A 39 28.80 -17.50 -0.48
N THR A 40 29.60 -17.95 -1.46
CA THR A 40 31.01 -17.55 -1.58
C THR A 40 31.17 -16.16 -2.19
N ILE A 41 30.11 -15.64 -2.83
CA ILE A 41 30.08 -14.31 -3.43
C ILE A 41 30.36 -13.23 -2.37
N LEU A 42 31.41 -12.45 -2.59
CA LEU A 42 31.88 -11.37 -1.71
C LEU A 42 32.23 -11.80 -0.26
N GLN A 43 32.46 -13.09 -0.02
CA GLN A 43 32.89 -13.60 1.28
C GLN A 43 34.15 -12.88 1.78
N GLY A 44 34.13 -12.43 3.04
CA GLY A 44 35.22 -11.68 3.66
C GLY A 44 35.28 -10.19 3.30
N THR A 45 34.51 -9.75 2.30
CA THR A 45 34.43 -8.33 1.90
C THR A 45 33.09 -7.72 2.27
N LEU A 46 31.99 -8.32 1.80
CA LEU A 46 30.61 -7.90 2.09
C LEU A 46 29.78 -9.15 2.38
N ASN A 47 29.92 -9.66 3.60
CA ASN A 47 29.21 -10.85 4.04
C ASN A 47 27.69 -10.65 4.05
N PHE A 48 26.95 -11.77 4.00
CA PHE A 48 25.49 -11.81 4.05
C PHE A 48 24.89 -10.96 5.17
N ASN A 49 25.42 -11.04 6.39
CA ASN A 49 24.91 -10.28 7.54
C ASN A 49 25.02 -8.76 7.35
N VAL A 50 26.10 -8.27 6.71
CA VAL A 50 26.29 -6.84 6.43
C VAL A 50 25.38 -6.40 5.28
N ALA A 51 25.31 -7.18 4.20
CA ALA A 51 24.39 -6.90 3.09
C ALA A 51 22.92 -6.91 3.54
N ARG A 52 22.55 -7.82 4.44
CA ARG A 52 21.21 -7.89 5.05
C ARG A 52 20.93 -6.67 5.92
N ALA A 53 21.89 -6.25 6.75
CA ALA A 53 21.75 -5.03 7.54
C ALA A 53 21.52 -3.81 6.66
N PHE A 54 22.27 -3.66 5.56
CA PHE A 54 22.02 -2.59 4.59
C PHE A 54 20.63 -2.68 3.98
N HIS A 55 20.20 -3.86 3.52
CA HIS A 55 18.89 -4.06 2.93
C HIS A 55 17.75 -3.66 3.87
N LEU A 56 17.81 -4.06 5.14
CA LEU A 56 16.79 -3.75 6.14
C LEU A 56 16.81 -2.27 6.58
N ASN A 57 17.98 -1.70 6.85
CA ASN A 57 18.09 -0.29 7.24
C ASN A 57 17.57 0.62 6.14
N PHE A 58 17.98 0.38 4.89
CA PHE A 58 17.48 1.20 3.79
C PHE A 58 15.99 0.96 3.54
N ALA A 59 15.45 -0.24 3.77
CA ALA A 59 14.01 -0.51 3.66
C ALA A 59 13.19 0.41 4.57
N VAL A 60 13.69 0.70 5.76
CA VAL A 60 13.07 1.67 6.68
C VAL A 60 13.30 3.11 6.22
N VAL A 61 14.56 3.47 5.92
CA VAL A 61 14.94 4.86 5.62
C VAL A 61 14.21 5.41 4.40
N TRP A 62 14.09 4.65 3.31
CA TRP A 62 13.43 5.14 2.10
C TRP A 62 11.93 5.33 2.32
N VAL A 63 11.25 4.41 3.01
CA VAL A 63 9.81 4.52 3.31
C VAL A 63 9.53 5.71 4.22
N VAL A 64 10.31 5.91 5.29
CA VAL A 64 10.20 7.09 6.17
C VAL A 64 10.41 8.38 5.38
N THR A 65 11.41 8.42 4.50
CA THR A 65 11.65 9.57 3.62
C THR A 65 10.43 9.85 2.74
N GLY A 66 9.80 8.80 2.21
CA GLY A 66 8.56 8.86 1.45
C GLY A 66 7.37 9.38 2.26
N PHE A 67 7.20 8.94 3.51
CA PHE A 67 6.15 9.45 4.41
C PHE A 67 6.32 10.94 4.70
N ILE A 68 7.55 11.38 4.99
CA ILE A 68 7.84 12.80 5.21
C ILE A 68 7.51 13.62 3.95
N GLY A 69 7.96 13.15 2.78
CA GLY A 69 7.62 13.79 1.50
C GLY A 69 6.11 13.87 1.25
N THR A 70 5.40 12.80 1.55
CA THR A 70 3.93 12.71 1.40
C THR A 70 3.20 13.65 2.33
N ILE A 71 3.55 13.66 3.63
CA ILE A 71 2.91 14.55 4.61
C ILE A 71 3.24 16.02 4.34
N LEU A 72 4.43 16.35 3.84
CA LEU A 72 4.73 17.72 3.39
C LEU A 72 3.94 18.12 2.14
N LEU A 73 3.57 17.15 1.29
CA LEU A 73 2.72 17.39 0.13
C LEU A 73 1.26 17.61 0.54
N ILE A 74 0.71 16.77 1.43
CA ILE A 74 -0.73 16.79 1.74
C ILE A 74 -1.08 17.62 2.99
N GLY A 75 -0.19 17.68 3.98
CA GLY A 75 -0.40 18.32 5.28
C GLY A 75 -0.80 19.79 5.19
N PRO A 76 -0.16 20.63 4.34
CA PRO A 76 -0.58 22.01 4.18
C PRO A 76 -1.99 22.16 3.60
N ILE A 77 -2.42 21.24 2.72
CA ILE A 77 -3.78 21.22 2.16
C ILE A 77 -4.78 20.81 3.24
N LEU A 78 -4.46 19.78 4.02
CA LEU A 78 -5.33 19.31 5.10
C LEU A 78 -5.54 20.40 6.16
N GLY A 79 -4.46 21.03 6.62
CA GLY A 79 -4.52 22.04 7.68
C GLY A 79 -4.72 23.48 7.21
N GLN A 80 -4.86 23.71 5.90
CA GLN A 80 -5.01 25.03 5.26
C GLN A 80 -3.96 26.06 5.70
N ARG A 81 -2.73 25.58 5.95
CA ARG A 81 -1.65 26.38 6.53
C ARG A 81 -0.28 25.89 6.11
N ASP A 82 0.57 26.83 5.72
CA ASP A 82 1.95 26.56 5.29
C ASP A 82 2.90 26.24 6.46
N VAL A 83 3.99 25.50 6.20
CA VAL A 83 5.02 25.23 7.21
C VAL A 83 5.85 26.49 7.46
N ARG A 84 5.87 26.97 8.70
CA ARG A 84 6.66 28.16 9.07
C ARG A 84 8.16 27.91 9.25
N PRO A 85 8.61 26.91 10.05
CA PRO A 85 10.04 26.69 10.26
C PRO A 85 10.64 25.87 9.11
N VAL A 86 10.75 26.48 7.93
CA VAL A 86 11.26 25.85 6.70
C VAL A 86 12.67 25.25 6.89
N TRP A 87 13.49 25.85 7.75
CA TRP A 87 14.82 25.35 8.05
C TRP A 87 14.81 23.96 8.70
N LEU A 88 13.79 23.64 9.52
CA LEU A 88 13.63 22.31 10.11
C LEU A 88 13.29 21.26 9.05
N VAL A 89 12.51 21.62 8.03
CA VAL A 89 12.23 20.73 6.89
C VAL A 89 13.52 20.39 6.14
N LYS A 90 14.36 21.40 5.88
CA LYS A 90 15.67 21.20 5.24
C LYS A 90 16.62 20.39 6.12
N PHE A 91 16.62 20.66 7.42
CA PHE A 91 17.41 19.92 8.41
C PHE A 91 17.01 18.44 8.43
N LEU A 92 15.72 18.11 8.42
CA LEU A 92 15.26 16.72 8.34
C LEU A 92 15.80 15.99 7.11
N LEU A 93 15.77 16.65 5.95
CA LEU A 93 16.32 16.07 4.72
C LEU A 93 17.81 15.79 4.87
N ILE A 94 18.58 16.74 5.41
CA ILE A 94 20.03 16.56 5.66
C ILE A 94 20.25 15.43 6.67
N ALA A 95 19.46 15.36 7.74
CA ALA A 95 19.59 14.32 8.77
C ALA A 95 19.39 12.91 8.20
N LEU A 96 18.43 12.72 7.28
CA LEU A 96 18.25 11.44 6.58
C LEU A 96 19.49 11.03 5.77
N TRP A 97 20.10 11.98 5.07
CA TRP A 97 21.35 11.74 4.34
C TRP A 97 22.52 11.43 5.27
N VAL A 98 22.62 12.12 6.41
CA VAL A 98 23.60 11.81 7.45
C VAL A 98 23.42 10.38 7.96
N ILE A 99 22.19 9.94 8.23
CA ILE A 99 21.88 8.57 8.67
C ILE A 99 22.25 7.54 7.58
N ALA A 100 21.96 7.83 6.32
CA ALA A 100 22.33 6.96 5.19
C ALA A 100 23.85 6.80 5.08
N ILE A 101 24.60 7.91 5.09
CA ILE A 101 26.07 7.91 5.05
C ILE A 101 26.66 7.22 6.29
N TRP A 102 26.10 7.50 7.46
CA TRP A 102 26.48 6.86 8.72
C TRP A 102 26.35 5.33 8.64
N SER A 103 25.28 4.83 8.02
CA SER A 103 25.07 3.39 7.81
C SER A 103 26.18 2.77 6.95
N PHE A 104 26.64 3.48 5.91
CA PHE A 104 27.77 3.03 5.08
C PHE A 104 29.11 2.98 5.84
N ILE A 105 29.28 3.86 6.84
CA ILE A 105 30.49 3.89 7.67
C ILE A 105 30.44 2.80 8.74
N THR A 106 29.29 2.60 9.39
CA THR A 106 29.19 1.80 10.61
C THR A 106 28.77 0.36 10.41
N LEU A 107 27.87 0.04 9.48
CA LEU A 107 27.43 -1.35 9.28
C LEU A 107 28.56 -2.30 8.86
N PRO A 108 29.54 -1.91 8.02
CA PRO A 108 30.69 -2.77 7.72
C PRO A 108 31.54 -3.12 8.94
N LEU A 109 31.50 -2.31 10.01
CA LEU A 109 32.21 -2.59 11.26
C LEU A 109 31.68 -3.84 11.97
N ALA A 110 30.44 -4.25 11.69
CA ALA A 110 29.86 -5.50 12.20
C ALA A 110 30.68 -6.73 11.78
N HIS A 111 31.31 -6.73 10.60
CA HIS A 111 32.20 -7.81 10.18
C HIS A 111 33.42 -7.97 11.10
N LYS A 112 33.89 -6.85 11.67
CA LYS A 112 35.03 -6.82 12.60
C LYS A 112 34.61 -6.97 14.07
N GLY A 113 33.31 -7.16 14.34
CA GLY A 113 32.77 -7.19 15.70
C GLY A 113 32.85 -5.85 16.44
N ILE A 114 33.10 -4.74 15.73
CA ILE A 114 33.27 -3.41 16.35
C ILE A 114 31.90 -2.77 16.50
N ALA A 115 31.38 -2.72 17.73
CA ALA A 115 30.09 -2.10 18.06
C ALA A 115 30.22 -0.69 18.67
N GLY A 116 31.42 -0.31 19.12
CA GLY A 116 31.64 0.94 19.85
C GLY A 116 30.88 0.96 21.18
N TRP A 117 31.10 -0.05 22.03
CA TRP A 117 30.45 -0.17 23.33
C TRP A 117 30.88 0.95 24.29
N VAL A 118 29.91 1.57 24.94
CA VAL A 118 30.10 2.42 26.13
C VAL A 118 29.17 1.86 27.21
N GLY A 119 29.76 1.23 28.23
CA GLY A 119 29.00 0.38 29.14
C GLY A 119 28.28 -0.75 28.38
N ASN A 120 26.98 -0.92 28.63
CA ASN A 120 26.11 -1.88 27.93
C ASN A 120 25.40 -1.28 26.69
N VAL A 121 25.91 -0.16 26.15
CA VAL A 121 25.29 0.55 25.02
C VAL A 121 26.17 0.45 23.77
N PRO A 122 25.70 -0.21 22.71
CA PRO A 122 26.43 -0.28 21.44
C PRO A 122 26.17 0.97 20.58
N LEU A 123 27.16 1.86 20.46
CA LEU A 123 26.97 3.17 19.82
C LEU A 123 26.94 3.12 18.29
N LEU A 124 27.79 2.29 17.66
CA LEU A 124 28.03 2.28 16.21
C LEU A 124 27.20 1.24 15.47
N GLN A 125 27.07 0.04 16.02
CA GLN A 125 26.16 -0.99 15.49
C GLN A 125 25.65 -1.87 16.64
N GLN A 126 24.39 -2.32 16.57
CA GLN A 126 23.77 -3.11 17.67
C GLN A 126 23.66 -4.61 17.40
N GLY A 127 23.83 -5.05 16.15
CA GLY A 127 23.60 -6.45 15.76
C GLY A 127 22.16 -6.93 15.89
N LYS A 128 21.19 -6.03 16.11
CA LYS A 128 19.76 -6.33 16.23
C LYS A 128 19.05 -6.00 14.92
N GLU A 129 18.26 -6.95 14.43
CA GLU A 129 17.46 -6.75 13.24
C GLU A 129 16.55 -5.52 13.34
N PHE A 130 16.51 -4.70 12.27
CA PHE A 130 15.83 -3.40 12.18
C PHE A 130 16.43 -2.27 13.03
N LEU A 131 17.39 -2.55 13.90
CA LEU A 131 18.07 -1.58 14.78
C LEU A 131 19.60 -1.64 14.61
N GLU A 132 20.09 -2.04 13.44
CA GLU A 132 21.51 -2.36 13.26
C GLU A 132 22.41 -1.13 13.35
N GLY A 133 21.92 0.07 13.03
CA GLY A 133 22.70 1.32 12.95
C GLY A 133 23.28 1.88 14.25
N GLY A 134 23.19 1.15 15.37
CA GLY A 134 23.77 1.59 16.64
C GLY A 134 22.88 2.57 17.42
N ARG A 135 23.29 2.91 18.64
CA ARG A 135 22.53 3.83 19.49
C ARG A 135 22.56 5.27 18.98
N ILE A 136 23.64 5.68 18.31
CA ILE A 136 23.74 7.04 17.72
C ILE A 136 22.64 7.24 16.68
N THR A 137 22.44 6.29 15.77
CA THR A 137 21.32 6.33 14.81
C THR A 137 19.98 6.34 15.52
N GLY A 138 19.81 5.56 16.58
CA GLY A 138 18.60 5.58 17.41
C GLY A 138 18.26 6.99 17.94
N PHE A 139 19.24 7.72 18.47
CA PHE A 139 19.04 9.09 18.95
C PHE A 139 18.74 10.08 17.82
N LEU A 140 19.46 9.99 16.70
CA LEU A 140 19.22 10.84 15.53
C LEU A 140 17.81 10.65 14.97
N LEU A 141 17.34 9.39 14.92
CA LEU A 141 15.99 9.06 14.50
C LEU A 141 14.94 9.61 15.49
N LEU A 142 15.16 9.51 16.80
CA LEU A 142 14.24 10.11 17.79
C LEU A 142 14.09 11.62 17.59
N ILE A 143 15.21 12.33 17.39
CA ILE A 143 15.21 13.77 17.11
C ILE A 143 14.48 14.05 15.80
N GLY A 144 14.76 13.28 14.75
CA GLY A 144 14.11 13.38 13.45
C GLY A 144 12.59 13.20 13.55
N PHE A 145 12.11 12.15 14.20
CA PHE A 145 10.69 11.89 14.40
C PHE A 145 10.04 12.98 15.26
N SER A 146 10.72 13.48 16.29
CA SER A 146 10.22 14.58 17.12
C SER A 146 10.04 15.88 16.31
N ILE A 147 11.02 16.21 15.47
CA ILE A 147 10.92 17.36 14.56
C ILE A 147 9.81 17.13 13.52
N PHE A 148 9.69 15.92 12.98
CA PHE A 148 8.67 15.59 12.00
C PHE A 148 7.25 15.67 12.58
N ALA A 149 7.06 15.16 13.79
CA ALA A 149 5.80 15.31 14.53
C ALA A 149 5.49 16.79 14.78
N PHE A 150 6.46 17.55 15.27
CA PHE A 150 6.31 18.98 15.49
C PHE A 150 5.90 19.72 14.21
N LEU A 151 6.58 19.46 13.09
CA LEU A 151 6.27 20.09 11.79
C LEU A 151 4.86 19.74 11.31
N THR A 152 4.47 18.47 11.43
CA THR A 152 3.15 17.99 11.01
C THR A 152 2.04 18.69 11.80
N LEU A 153 2.13 18.68 13.12
CA LEU A 153 1.16 19.36 13.98
C LEU A 153 1.15 20.88 13.77
N HIS A 154 2.27 21.47 13.36
CA HIS A 154 2.35 22.91 13.07
C HIS A 154 1.58 23.33 11.81
N MET A 155 1.34 22.39 10.88
CA MET A 155 0.52 22.60 9.69
C MET A 155 -0.97 22.58 10.00
N PHE A 156 -1.39 22.04 11.15
CA PHE A 156 -2.80 21.88 11.48
C PHE A 156 -3.46 23.20 11.92
N PRO A 157 -4.81 23.25 11.91
CA PRO A 157 -5.56 24.37 12.45
C PRO A 157 -5.20 24.62 13.91
N LYS A 158 -5.14 25.90 14.30
CA LYS A 158 -4.72 26.29 15.67
C LYS A 158 -5.70 25.80 16.74
N LYS A 159 -7.00 25.77 16.41
CA LYS A 159 -8.04 25.36 17.36
C LYS A 159 -8.32 23.88 17.12
N LYS A 160 -8.14 23.06 18.15
CA LYS A 160 -8.37 21.60 18.07
C LYS A 160 -9.80 21.23 17.64
N LYS A 161 -10.79 22.10 17.88
CA LYS A 161 -12.18 21.89 17.44
C LYS A 161 -12.36 21.92 15.91
N GLU A 162 -11.35 22.36 15.16
CA GLU A 162 -11.34 22.39 13.69
C GLU A 162 -10.65 21.13 13.11
N TRP A 163 -10.22 20.20 13.96
CA TRP A 163 -9.57 18.97 13.53
C TRP A 163 -10.63 17.91 13.20
N ASN A 164 -10.61 17.42 11.97
CA ASN A 164 -11.34 16.23 11.54
C ASN A 164 -10.57 14.93 11.91
N GLU A 165 -11.14 13.78 11.54
CA GLU A 165 -10.59 12.45 11.80
C GLU A 165 -9.22 12.24 11.14
N MET A 166 -8.99 12.81 9.95
CA MET A 166 -7.69 12.73 9.27
C MET A 166 -6.59 13.52 9.99
N HIS A 167 -6.94 14.68 10.59
CA HIS A 167 -6.00 15.42 11.44
C HIS A 167 -5.61 14.58 12.66
N TRP A 168 -6.58 13.92 13.29
CA TRP A 168 -6.32 13.05 14.43
C TRP A 168 -5.50 11.82 14.05
N GLY A 169 -5.83 11.14 12.95
CA GLY A 169 -5.07 9.99 12.45
C GLY A 169 -3.59 10.36 12.21
N LEU A 170 -3.33 11.46 11.48
CA LEU A 170 -1.96 11.93 11.27
C LEU A 170 -1.28 12.35 12.59
N ALA A 171 -1.98 13.04 13.49
CA ALA A 171 -1.42 13.46 14.78
C ALA A 171 -0.97 12.26 15.62
N VAL A 172 -1.85 11.26 15.76
CA VAL A 172 -1.57 10.03 16.50
C VAL A 172 -0.42 9.28 15.86
N GLY A 173 -0.42 9.14 14.53
CA GLY A 173 0.66 8.48 13.79
C GLY A 173 2.02 9.17 14.00
N VAL A 174 2.14 10.47 13.71
CA VAL A 174 3.45 11.14 13.81
C VAL A 174 3.96 11.28 15.25
N VAL A 175 3.06 11.46 16.23
CA VAL A 175 3.45 11.47 17.64
C VAL A 175 3.86 10.06 18.07
N GLY A 176 3.10 9.03 17.66
CA GLY A 176 3.42 7.63 17.86
C GLY A 176 4.81 7.25 17.33
N LEU A 177 5.20 7.78 16.15
CA LEU A 177 6.53 7.55 15.56
C LEU A 177 7.64 7.97 16.51
N ALA A 178 7.46 9.09 17.22
CA ALA A 178 8.46 9.61 18.15
C ALA A 178 8.39 8.91 19.51
N THR A 179 7.20 8.70 20.06
CA THR A 179 7.02 8.17 21.42
C THR A 179 7.39 6.71 21.53
N VAL A 180 6.95 5.87 20.58
CA VAL A 180 7.28 4.44 20.55
C VAL A 180 8.78 4.24 20.32
N TRP A 181 9.42 5.11 19.53
CA TRP A 181 10.85 5.02 19.26
C TRP A 181 11.73 5.24 20.50
N VAL A 182 11.22 5.82 21.58
CA VAL A 182 11.96 5.91 22.86
C VAL A 182 12.39 4.53 23.35
N PHE A 183 11.60 3.48 23.10
CA PHE A 183 11.93 2.10 23.48
C PHE A 183 13.14 1.54 22.68
N ALA A 184 13.45 2.09 21.50
CA ALA A 184 14.66 1.74 20.75
C ALA A 184 15.93 2.23 21.44
N LEU A 185 15.83 3.08 22.47
CA LEU A 185 16.96 3.57 23.26
C LEU A 185 17.19 2.77 24.55
N PHE A 186 16.27 1.85 24.88
CA PHE A 186 16.43 0.99 26.04
C PHE A 186 17.58 0.00 25.83
N SER A 187 18.37 -0.21 26.88
CA SER A 187 19.45 -1.21 26.91
C SER A 187 19.29 -2.06 28.17
N SER A 188 19.36 -3.37 28.00
CA SER A 188 19.35 -4.33 29.10
C SER A 188 20.33 -5.45 28.77
N GLU A 189 20.87 -6.09 29.79
CA GLU A 189 21.68 -7.31 29.63
C GLU A 189 20.81 -8.55 29.45
N ASN A 190 19.54 -8.50 29.89
CA ASN A 190 18.58 -9.58 29.71
C ASN A 190 18.10 -9.62 28.24
N LEU A 191 18.34 -10.75 27.55
CA LEU A 191 17.99 -10.91 26.14
C LEU A 191 16.48 -10.88 25.91
N ASP A 192 15.70 -11.56 26.75
CA ASP A 192 14.24 -11.61 26.65
C ASP A 192 13.64 -10.20 26.74
N LEU A 193 14.16 -9.38 27.67
CA LEU A 193 13.74 -7.98 27.81
C LEU A 193 14.17 -7.12 26.62
N GLN A 194 15.34 -7.40 26.03
CA GLN A 194 15.79 -6.73 24.82
C GLN A 194 14.91 -7.05 23.62
N GLU A 195 14.52 -8.32 23.44
CA GLU A 195 13.62 -8.74 22.37
C GLU A 195 12.20 -8.19 22.58
N TYR A 196 11.71 -8.20 23.82
CA TYR A 196 10.42 -7.60 24.18
C TYR A 196 10.31 -6.14 23.74
N PHE A 197 11.30 -5.30 24.09
CA PHE A 197 11.31 -3.89 23.67
C PHE A 197 11.71 -3.68 22.21
N ARG A 198 12.44 -4.61 21.58
CA ARG A 198 12.69 -4.56 20.13
C ARG A 198 11.38 -4.60 19.37
N TRP A 199 10.43 -5.45 19.78
CA TRP A 199 9.12 -5.53 19.14
C TRP A 199 8.23 -4.30 19.37
N TYR A 200 8.50 -3.47 20.40
CA TYR A 200 7.83 -2.17 20.49
C TYR A 200 8.21 -1.28 19.30
N VAL A 201 9.48 -1.32 18.88
CA VAL A 201 9.98 -0.45 17.80
C VAL A 201 10.03 -1.11 16.42
N VAL A 202 9.59 -2.37 16.34
CA VAL A 202 9.35 -3.07 15.07
C VAL A 202 7.86 -3.23 14.84
N HIS A 203 7.13 -3.91 15.73
CA HIS A 203 5.70 -4.14 15.53
C HIS A 203 4.86 -2.91 15.84
N TYR A 204 4.83 -2.35 17.06
CA TYR A 204 3.98 -1.16 17.30
C TYR A 204 4.38 0.01 16.39
N TRP A 205 5.66 0.10 16.05
CA TRP A 205 6.12 1.15 15.16
C TRP A 205 5.69 0.94 13.71
N VAL A 206 5.85 -0.26 13.13
CA VAL A 206 5.45 -0.55 11.75
C VAL A 206 3.96 -0.92 11.66
N GLU A 207 3.53 -1.95 12.36
CA GLU A 207 2.18 -2.54 12.24
C GLU A 207 1.08 -1.77 12.98
N ALA A 208 1.42 -0.81 13.86
CA ALA A 208 0.42 0.11 14.43
C ALA A 208 0.61 1.56 13.97
N VAL A 209 1.79 2.15 14.20
CA VAL A 209 1.99 3.58 13.92
C VAL A 209 2.06 3.88 12.41
N TRP A 210 2.80 3.10 11.63
CA TRP A 210 2.84 3.32 10.18
C TRP A 210 1.50 2.97 9.54
N GLU A 211 0.79 1.99 10.07
CA GLU A 211 -0.55 1.62 9.62
C GLU A 211 -1.56 2.77 9.81
N ILE A 212 -1.51 3.45 10.97
CA ILE A 212 -2.33 4.66 11.21
C ILE A 212 -2.00 5.75 10.18
N LEU A 213 -0.71 5.97 9.89
CA LEU A 213 -0.30 6.93 8.86
C LEU A 213 -0.78 6.51 7.47
N HIS A 214 -0.65 5.23 7.15
CA HIS A 214 -1.07 4.66 5.87
C HIS A 214 -2.57 4.87 5.64
N ILE A 215 -3.43 4.39 6.55
CA ILE A 215 -4.89 4.52 6.44
C ILE A 215 -5.28 5.99 6.25
N THR A 216 -4.65 6.87 7.03
CA THR A 216 -4.96 8.31 6.97
C THR A 216 -4.51 8.95 5.65
N ILE A 217 -3.32 8.59 5.16
CA ILE A 217 -2.79 9.10 3.89
C ILE A 217 -3.60 8.54 2.71
N ILE A 218 -3.93 7.25 2.71
CA ILE A 218 -4.78 6.65 1.68
C ILE A 218 -6.14 7.35 1.66
N GLY A 219 -6.81 7.47 2.81
CA GLY A 219 -8.10 8.17 2.90
C GLY A 219 -8.02 9.58 2.31
N PHE A 220 -7.01 10.35 2.70
CA PHE A 220 -6.81 11.69 2.14
C PHE A 220 -6.56 11.68 0.62
N LEU A 221 -5.75 10.75 0.11
CA LEU A 221 -5.46 10.66 -1.33
C LEU A 221 -6.68 10.22 -2.14
N LEU A 222 -7.48 9.27 -1.65
CA LEU A 222 -8.73 8.85 -2.27
C LEU A 222 -9.74 10.00 -2.33
N TYR A 223 -9.92 10.70 -1.21
CA TYR A 223 -10.70 11.93 -1.13
C TYR A 223 -10.27 12.93 -2.21
N LYS A 224 -8.96 13.15 -2.39
CA LYS A 224 -8.44 14.10 -3.37
C LYS A 224 -8.42 13.61 -4.82
N PHE A 225 -8.42 12.30 -5.06
CA PHE A 225 -8.48 11.74 -6.41
C PHE A 225 -9.91 11.67 -6.93
N PHE A 226 -10.85 11.24 -6.09
CA PHE A 226 -12.22 10.95 -6.49
C PHE A 226 -13.24 11.97 -6.01
N GLY A 227 -12.87 12.87 -5.10
CA GLY A 227 -13.80 13.88 -4.57
C GLY A 227 -14.88 13.29 -3.68
N ALA A 228 -14.58 12.20 -2.97
CA ALA A 228 -15.48 11.60 -1.99
C ALA A 228 -15.87 12.62 -0.87
N ASP A 229 -16.92 12.32 -0.11
CA ASP A 229 -17.31 13.19 1.00
C ASP A 229 -16.24 13.15 2.12
N GLU A 230 -15.89 14.31 2.67
CA GLU A 230 -14.85 14.42 3.70
C GLU A 230 -15.27 13.72 5.00
N GLY A 231 -16.55 13.77 5.35
CA GLY A 231 -17.11 13.13 6.54
C GLY A 231 -17.13 11.61 6.41
N GLU A 232 -17.51 11.08 5.25
CA GLU A 232 -17.47 9.63 4.99
C GLU A 232 -16.05 9.06 5.05
N VAL A 233 -15.09 9.72 4.39
CA VAL A 233 -13.68 9.31 4.44
C VAL A 233 -13.12 9.49 5.85
N GLY A 234 -13.49 10.57 6.55
CA GLY A 234 -13.11 10.80 7.95
C GLY A 234 -13.59 9.67 8.86
N PHE A 235 -14.87 9.29 8.74
CA PHE A 235 -15.45 8.16 9.50
C PHE A 235 -14.72 6.85 9.21
N ALA A 236 -14.36 6.58 7.96
CA ALA A 236 -13.56 5.42 7.60
C ALA A 236 -12.17 5.45 8.26
N VAL A 237 -11.48 6.59 8.21
CA VAL A 237 -10.17 6.77 8.88
C VAL A 237 -10.30 6.55 10.39
N PHE A 238 -11.34 7.08 11.02
CA PHE A 238 -11.58 6.88 12.46
C PHE A 238 -11.71 5.40 12.82
N TRP A 239 -12.54 4.65 12.10
CA TRP A 239 -12.72 3.22 12.36
C TRP A 239 -11.47 2.41 12.05
N GLY A 240 -10.79 2.71 10.94
CA GLY A 240 -9.52 2.06 10.61
C GLY A 240 -8.48 2.24 11.71
N VAL A 241 -8.24 3.48 12.14
CA VAL A 241 -7.30 3.80 13.24
C VAL A 241 -7.72 3.14 14.55
N SER A 242 -9.01 3.16 14.88
CA SER A 242 -9.52 2.55 16.11
C SER A 242 -9.30 1.04 16.13
N LEU A 243 -9.60 0.35 15.02
CA LEU A 243 -9.40 -1.08 14.90
C LEU A 243 -7.92 -1.46 15.00
N VAL A 244 -7.03 -0.74 14.32
CA VAL A 244 -5.57 -0.95 14.41
C VAL A 244 -5.07 -0.85 15.85
N ILE A 245 -5.52 0.15 16.62
CA ILE A 245 -5.10 0.30 18.02
C ILE A 245 -5.68 -0.82 18.89
N LEU A 246 -6.96 -1.18 18.70
CA LEU A 246 -7.64 -2.19 19.50
C LEU A 246 -7.06 -3.59 19.29
N SER A 247 -6.65 -3.94 18.06
CA SER A 247 -6.04 -5.23 17.75
C SER A 247 -4.52 -5.22 17.98
N GLY A 248 -3.80 -4.28 17.37
CA GLY A 248 -2.33 -4.28 17.30
C GLY A 248 -1.63 -4.02 18.64
N LEU A 249 -2.26 -3.30 19.59
CA LEU A 249 -1.62 -3.02 20.88
C LEU A 249 -1.39 -4.30 21.70
N ILE A 250 -2.31 -5.26 21.66
CA ILE A 250 -2.13 -6.55 22.35
C ILE A 250 -1.61 -7.60 21.36
N GLY A 251 -1.98 -7.51 20.08
CA GLY A 251 -1.59 -8.43 19.02
C GLY A 251 -0.09 -8.51 18.76
N ASN A 252 0.69 -7.46 19.09
CA ASN A 252 2.17 -7.51 19.15
C ASN A 252 2.73 -8.74 19.89
N SER A 253 1.97 -9.26 20.85
CA SER A 253 2.38 -10.45 21.59
C SER A 253 2.48 -11.74 20.76
N HIS A 254 2.06 -11.75 19.50
CA HIS A 254 2.40 -12.82 18.56
C HIS A 254 3.91 -12.94 18.28
N HIS A 255 4.69 -11.91 18.60
CA HIS A 255 6.14 -11.95 18.57
C HIS A 255 6.76 -12.48 19.88
N TYR A 256 5.95 -12.62 20.93
CA TYR A 256 6.44 -12.99 22.27
C TYR A 256 6.42 -14.50 22.52
N PHE A 257 5.77 -15.26 21.64
CA PHE A 257 5.49 -16.68 21.83
C PHE A 257 6.72 -17.51 22.21
N TRP A 258 7.88 -17.20 21.64
CA TRP A 258 9.09 -18.03 21.72
C TRP A 258 10.34 -17.27 22.17
N ILE A 259 10.20 -16.06 22.72
CA ILE A 259 11.34 -15.20 23.15
C ILE A 259 11.57 -15.22 24.68
N GLY A 260 11.01 -16.20 25.39
CA GLY A 260 11.17 -16.35 26.85
C GLY A 260 10.07 -15.69 27.71
N THR A 261 9.03 -15.11 27.10
CA THR A 261 7.91 -14.52 27.85
C THR A 261 6.95 -15.59 28.43
N PRO A 262 6.10 -15.24 29.43
CA PRO A 262 5.12 -16.17 29.98
C PRO A 262 4.11 -16.70 28.96
N ALA A 263 3.70 -17.96 29.11
CA ALA A 263 2.84 -18.67 28.16
C ALA A 263 1.46 -18.04 27.91
N PHE A 264 0.95 -17.17 28.81
CA PHE A 264 -0.33 -16.50 28.58
C PHE A 264 -0.33 -15.63 27.31
N TRP A 265 0.84 -15.15 26.88
CA TRP A 265 0.97 -14.39 25.64
C TRP A 265 0.63 -15.21 24.41
N GLN A 266 0.78 -16.54 24.44
CA GLN A 266 0.39 -17.40 23.32
C GLN A 266 -1.10 -17.29 23.02
N PHE A 267 -1.94 -17.22 24.05
CA PHE A 267 -3.38 -17.04 23.90
C PHE A 267 -3.72 -15.62 23.45
N TRP A 268 -3.24 -14.61 24.19
CA TRP A 268 -3.60 -13.21 23.94
C TRP A 268 -3.06 -12.70 22.60
N GLY A 269 -1.84 -13.08 22.23
CA GLY A 269 -1.26 -12.79 20.93
C GLY A 269 -2.14 -13.38 19.84
N SER A 270 -2.37 -14.70 19.86
CA SER A 270 -3.21 -15.37 18.86
C SER A 270 -4.60 -14.75 18.70
N LEU A 271 -5.24 -14.32 19.80
CA LEU A 271 -6.58 -13.73 19.75
C LEU A 271 -6.58 -12.34 19.11
N PHE A 272 -5.72 -11.43 19.59
CA PHE A 272 -5.74 -10.04 19.15
C PHE A 272 -5.09 -9.84 17.79
N SER A 273 -4.03 -10.58 17.48
CA SER A 273 -3.41 -10.54 16.16
C SER A 273 -4.31 -11.15 15.08
N ALA A 274 -5.16 -12.11 15.42
CA ALA A 274 -6.20 -12.62 14.51
C ALA A 274 -7.26 -11.57 14.13
N LEU A 275 -7.38 -10.47 14.90
CA LEU A 275 -8.28 -9.35 14.61
C LEU A 275 -7.60 -8.23 13.79
N GLU A 276 -6.28 -8.20 13.71
CA GLU A 276 -5.52 -7.19 12.96
C GLU A 276 -5.84 -7.11 11.46
N PRO A 277 -6.32 -8.16 10.77
CA PRO A 277 -6.71 -8.02 9.37
C PRO A 277 -7.99 -7.23 9.12
N LEU A 278 -8.83 -7.00 10.15
CA LEU A 278 -10.10 -6.27 10.01
C LEU A 278 -9.94 -4.86 9.40
N PRO A 279 -9.05 -3.99 9.92
CA PRO A 279 -8.81 -2.67 9.30
C PRO A 279 -8.31 -2.77 7.85
N LEU A 280 -7.56 -3.82 7.51
CA LEU A 280 -6.98 -3.99 6.16
C LEU A 280 -8.06 -4.36 5.13
N ILE A 281 -9.00 -5.23 5.51
CA ILE A 281 -10.19 -5.55 4.70
C ILE A 281 -11.02 -4.27 4.49
N PHE A 282 -11.16 -3.48 5.54
CA PHE A 282 -11.90 -2.23 5.51
C PHE A 282 -11.24 -1.20 4.57
N CYS A 283 -9.91 -1.09 4.59
CA CYS A 283 -9.13 -0.21 3.71
C CYS A 283 -9.37 -0.51 2.22
N ILE A 284 -9.16 -1.76 1.78
CA ILE A 284 -9.34 -2.13 0.36
C ILE A 284 -10.81 -2.02 -0.08
N TRP A 285 -11.76 -2.23 0.84
CA TRP A 285 -13.18 -2.03 0.57
C TRP A 285 -13.48 -0.55 0.28
N HIS A 286 -12.90 0.38 1.04
CA HIS A 286 -13.03 1.81 0.79
C HIS A 286 -12.36 2.25 -0.51
N VAL A 287 -11.19 1.71 -0.88
CA VAL A 287 -10.60 1.97 -2.21
C VAL A 287 -11.57 1.63 -3.34
N TYR A 288 -12.31 0.52 -3.21
CA TYR A 288 -13.33 0.12 -4.18
C TYR A 288 -14.57 1.02 -4.19
N LEU A 289 -15.02 1.50 -3.03
CA LEU A 289 -16.15 2.42 -2.95
C LEU A 289 -15.79 3.79 -3.50
N ASP A 290 -14.67 4.36 -3.08
CA ASP A 290 -14.26 5.73 -3.39
C ASP A 290 -13.94 5.92 -4.87
N GLU A 291 -13.37 4.90 -5.52
CA GLU A 291 -13.11 4.89 -6.97
C GLU A 291 -14.38 5.14 -7.80
N LYS A 292 -15.54 4.72 -7.27
CA LYS A 292 -16.83 4.86 -7.95
C LYS A 292 -17.46 6.24 -7.80
N HIS A 293 -17.17 6.92 -6.69
CA HIS A 293 -17.66 8.28 -6.42
C HIS A 293 -17.07 9.31 -7.39
N GLY A 294 -15.90 9.03 -7.99
CA GLY A 294 -15.26 9.91 -8.96
C GLY A 294 -16.10 10.22 -10.18
N LEU A 295 -16.67 11.43 -10.23
CA LEU A 295 -17.43 11.94 -11.38
C LEU A 295 -16.52 12.49 -12.50
N LYS A 296 -15.23 12.69 -12.21
CA LYS A 296 -14.24 13.23 -13.15
C LYS A 296 -13.06 12.29 -13.32
N PRO A 297 -12.45 12.24 -14.52
CA PRO A 297 -11.29 11.39 -14.74
C PRO A 297 -10.12 11.87 -13.87
N ILE A 298 -9.44 10.93 -13.22
CA ILE A 298 -8.29 11.29 -12.39
C ILE A 298 -7.13 11.72 -13.28
N LYS A 299 -6.41 12.76 -12.84
CA LYS A 299 -5.27 13.32 -13.59
C LYS A 299 -4.02 12.44 -13.56
N ASN A 300 -3.96 11.48 -12.65
CA ASN A 300 -2.75 10.70 -12.38
C ASN A 300 -3.09 9.23 -12.11
N ARG A 301 -3.35 8.48 -13.20
CA ARG A 301 -3.61 7.03 -13.12
C ARG A 301 -2.44 6.25 -12.54
N ALA A 302 -1.21 6.68 -12.84
CA ALA A 302 -0.01 6.06 -12.29
C ALA A 302 -0.03 6.05 -10.76
N ALA A 303 -0.28 7.21 -10.12
CA ALA A 303 -0.39 7.28 -8.66
C ALA A 303 -1.45 6.30 -8.13
N PHE A 304 -2.63 6.24 -8.75
CA PHE A 304 -3.68 5.33 -8.30
C PHE A 304 -3.33 3.84 -8.46
N TYR A 305 -2.60 3.42 -9.51
CA TYR A 305 -2.14 2.03 -9.62
C TYR A 305 -1.36 1.60 -8.37
N PHE A 306 -0.44 2.46 -7.91
CA PHE A 306 0.37 2.20 -6.73
C PHE A 306 -0.43 2.30 -5.41
N ILE A 307 -1.37 3.26 -5.29
CA ILE A 307 -2.25 3.35 -4.11
C ILE A 307 -3.19 2.13 -4.00
N PHE A 308 -3.78 1.70 -5.11
CA PHE A 308 -4.57 0.46 -5.16
C PHE A 308 -3.71 -0.75 -4.81
N GLY A 309 -2.53 -0.87 -5.42
CA GLY A 309 -1.59 -1.95 -5.11
C GLY A 309 -1.19 -1.97 -3.64
N SER A 310 -1.08 -0.80 -3.03
CA SER A 310 -0.79 -0.63 -1.60
C SER A 310 -1.85 -1.27 -0.72
N ALA A 311 -3.11 -0.87 -0.86
CA ALA A 311 -4.20 -1.46 -0.08
C ALA A 311 -4.41 -2.96 -0.39
N LEU A 312 -4.18 -3.39 -1.64
CA LEU A 312 -4.30 -4.80 -2.01
C LEU A 312 -3.21 -5.65 -1.33
N PHE A 313 -1.95 -5.26 -1.42
CA PHE A 313 -0.86 -6.03 -0.82
C PHE A 313 -0.74 -5.85 0.69
N GLU A 314 -1.30 -4.79 1.25
CA GLU A 314 -1.57 -4.71 2.68
C GLU A 314 -2.55 -5.82 3.12
N MET A 315 -3.71 -5.92 2.47
CA MET A 315 -4.66 -7.00 2.79
C MET A 315 -4.06 -8.39 2.55
N VAL A 316 -3.34 -8.61 1.46
CA VAL A 316 -2.77 -9.94 1.15
C VAL A 316 -1.53 -10.24 1.98
N GLY A 317 -0.62 -9.30 2.11
CA GLY A 317 0.65 -9.43 2.81
C GLY A 317 0.49 -9.35 4.31
N ALA A 318 0.04 -8.20 4.83
CA ALA A 318 -0.16 -8.03 6.27
C ALA A 318 -1.37 -8.82 6.77
N GLY A 319 -2.50 -8.75 6.06
CA GLY A 319 -3.74 -9.41 6.48
C GLY A 319 -3.69 -10.94 6.32
N ILE A 320 -3.68 -11.43 5.09
CA ILE A 320 -3.82 -12.86 4.83
C ILE A 320 -2.55 -13.62 5.20
N LEU A 321 -1.39 -13.25 4.66
CA LEU A 321 -0.13 -13.94 4.97
C LEU A 321 0.28 -13.73 6.43
N GLY A 322 -0.03 -12.59 7.07
CA GLY A 322 0.20 -12.44 8.50
C GLY A 322 -0.70 -13.37 9.33
N PHE A 323 -1.99 -13.42 9.00
CA PHE A 323 -2.94 -14.32 9.67
C PHE A 323 -2.55 -15.79 9.56
N THR A 324 -1.99 -16.23 8.42
CA THR A 324 -1.64 -17.65 8.24
C THR A 324 -0.66 -18.18 9.27
N MET A 325 0.15 -17.30 9.85
CA MET A 325 1.18 -17.67 10.83
C MET A 325 0.94 -17.12 12.24
N THR A 326 -0.16 -16.42 12.47
CA THR A 326 -0.36 -15.64 13.70
C THR A 326 -0.76 -16.49 14.92
N LEU A 327 -1.41 -17.63 14.70
CA LEU A 327 -1.82 -18.52 15.78
C LEU A 327 -0.61 -19.25 16.35
N ALA A 328 -0.40 -19.24 17.67
CA ALA A 328 0.77 -19.87 18.30
C ALA A 328 0.96 -21.35 17.91
N TYR A 329 -0.13 -22.11 17.80
CA TYR A 329 -0.10 -23.53 17.38
C TYR A 329 0.34 -23.75 15.93
N VAL A 330 0.20 -22.72 15.08
CA VAL A 330 0.72 -22.70 13.71
C VAL A 330 2.15 -22.16 13.72
N ASN A 331 2.36 -21.06 14.43
CA ASN A 331 3.61 -20.31 14.48
C ASN A 331 4.77 -21.20 14.93
N ILE A 332 4.56 -22.15 15.85
CA ILE A 332 5.61 -23.07 16.31
C ILE A 332 6.35 -23.80 15.18
N TRP A 333 5.68 -24.05 14.04
CA TRP A 333 6.28 -24.70 12.89
C TRP A 333 7.07 -23.71 12.02
N GLU A 334 6.46 -22.57 11.71
CA GLU A 334 7.01 -21.62 10.73
C GLU A 334 7.98 -20.59 11.34
N HIS A 335 7.97 -20.41 12.66
CA HIS A 335 8.75 -19.37 13.32
C HIS A 335 10.23 -19.43 12.91
N GLY A 336 10.74 -18.31 12.38
CA GLY A 336 12.12 -18.17 11.93
C GLY A 336 12.42 -18.87 10.59
N THR A 337 11.40 -19.12 9.77
CA THR A 337 11.55 -19.69 8.43
C THR A 337 11.35 -18.65 7.32
N TRP A 338 11.55 -19.06 6.06
CA TRP A 338 11.26 -18.21 4.90
C TRP A 338 9.77 -17.86 4.77
N ILE A 339 8.85 -18.53 5.47
CA ILE A 339 7.45 -18.13 5.50
C ILE A 339 7.29 -16.73 6.11
N THR A 340 8.00 -16.44 7.21
CA THR A 340 8.05 -15.09 7.79
C THR A 340 8.55 -14.06 6.78
N ALA A 341 9.57 -14.39 5.98
CA ALA A 341 10.09 -13.51 4.93
C ALA A 341 9.08 -13.27 3.80
N SER A 342 8.24 -14.26 3.46
CA SER A 342 7.14 -14.12 2.50
C SER A 342 6.18 -13.02 2.95
N HIS A 343 5.66 -13.10 4.18
CA HIS A 343 4.81 -12.06 4.75
C HIS A 343 5.53 -10.71 4.82
N GLY A 344 6.74 -10.66 5.40
CA GLY A 344 7.47 -9.41 5.62
C GLY A 344 7.74 -8.61 4.33
N HIS A 345 8.08 -9.29 3.23
CA HIS A 345 8.29 -8.60 1.94
C HIS A 345 6.98 -8.03 1.37
N MET A 346 5.89 -8.81 1.38
CA MET A 346 4.62 -8.33 0.84
C MET A 346 4.00 -7.25 1.73
N ALA A 347 4.08 -7.37 3.06
CA ALA A 347 3.55 -6.39 3.99
C ALA A 347 4.33 -5.06 3.90
N LEU A 348 5.66 -5.08 4.10
CA LEU A 348 6.46 -3.85 4.18
C LEU A 348 6.52 -3.10 2.85
N PHE A 349 6.87 -3.78 1.75
CA PHE A 349 6.92 -3.14 0.43
C PHE A 349 5.50 -2.90 -0.11
N GLY A 350 4.61 -3.88 0.04
CA GLY A 350 3.27 -3.80 -0.51
C GLY A 350 2.47 -2.68 0.12
N ALA A 351 2.31 -2.65 1.44
CA ALA A 351 1.56 -1.58 2.09
C ALA A 351 2.29 -0.23 1.95
N PHE A 352 3.42 -0.06 2.62
CA PHE A 352 4.03 1.27 2.77
C PHE A 352 4.85 1.69 1.55
N GLY A 353 5.55 0.76 0.93
CA GLY A 353 6.39 1.04 -0.23
C GLY A 353 5.59 1.53 -1.44
N LEU A 354 4.52 0.81 -1.82
CA LEU A 354 3.66 1.24 -2.91
C LEU A 354 2.92 2.56 -2.60
N LEU A 355 2.52 2.78 -1.34
CA LEU A 355 1.89 4.04 -0.92
C LEU A 355 2.79 5.25 -1.23
N VAL A 356 4.05 5.21 -0.76
CA VAL A 356 4.96 6.35 -0.95
C VAL A 356 5.41 6.51 -2.41
N ILE A 357 5.45 5.43 -3.20
CA ILE A 357 5.66 5.51 -4.66
C ILE A 357 4.47 6.19 -5.33
N GLY A 358 3.23 5.83 -4.97
CA GLY A 358 2.03 6.48 -5.48
C GLY A 358 1.99 7.97 -5.14
N ALA A 359 2.34 8.31 -3.90
CA ALA A 359 2.48 9.70 -3.47
C ALA A 359 3.60 10.45 -4.21
N ALA A 360 4.73 9.80 -4.53
CA ALA A 360 5.82 10.39 -5.31
C ALA A 360 5.39 10.71 -6.74
N TYR A 361 4.63 9.84 -7.41
CA TYR A 361 4.04 10.14 -8.71
C TYR A 361 3.17 11.40 -8.66
N GLU A 362 2.34 11.56 -7.63
CA GLU A 362 1.49 12.74 -7.50
C GLU A 362 2.26 13.99 -7.06
N GLY A 363 3.24 13.86 -6.17
CA GLY A 363 4.08 14.96 -5.70
C GLY A 363 5.00 15.51 -6.79
N ILE A 364 5.75 14.65 -7.48
CA ILE A 364 6.65 15.05 -8.57
C ILE A 364 5.86 15.68 -9.71
N ARG A 365 4.72 15.08 -10.10
CA ARG A 365 3.82 15.64 -11.12
C ARG A 365 3.38 17.05 -10.76
N GLN A 366 2.92 17.26 -9.52
CA GLN A 366 2.46 18.58 -9.07
C GLN A 366 3.57 19.62 -9.00
N VAL A 367 4.74 19.28 -8.46
CA VAL A 367 5.87 20.20 -8.34
C VAL A 367 6.41 20.61 -9.72
N LYS A 368 6.44 19.67 -10.67
CA LYS A 368 6.83 19.94 -12.06
C LYS A 368 5.73 20.61 -12.92
N GLY A 369 4.53 20.82 -12.37
CA GLY A 369 3.41 21.41 -13.13
C GLY A 369 2.94 20.56 -14.30
N ILE A 370 2.98 19.23 -14.15
CA ILE A 370 2.63 18.29 -15.20
C ILE A 370 1.11 18.05 -15.19
N GLU A 371 0.42 18.49 -16.23
CA GLU A 371 -1.03 18.28 -16.38
C GLU A 371 -1.34 16.97 -17.10
N ARG A 372 -0.51 16.57 -18.07
CA ARG A 372 -0.67 15.32 -18.83
C ARG A 372 0.66 14.66 -19.12
N PHE A 373 0.75 13.36 -18.90
CA PHE A 373 1.94 12.55 -19.19
C PHE A 373 1.53 11.18 -19.75
N ASN A 374 2.51 10.42 -20.23
CA ASN A 374 2.33 9.06 -20.73
C ASN A 374 2.49 8.06 -19.58
N ASP A 375 1.45 7.29 -19.28
CA ASP A 375 1.43 6.33 -18.17
C ASP A 375 1.94 4.93 -18.56
N LYS A 376 2.40 4.71 -19.80
CA LYS A 376 2.88 3.39 -20.25
C LYS A 376 4.06 2.87 -19.43
N LEU A 377 5.05 3.72 -19.17
CA LEU A 377 6.22 3.34 -18.37
C LEU A 377 5.83 3.13 -16.91
N SER A 378 4.96 3.98 -16.35
CA SER A 378 4.45 3.83 -14.99
C SER A 378 3.67 2.52 -14.81
N LYS A 379 2.83 2.16 -15.80
CA LYS A 379 2.07 0.91 -15.82
C LYS A 379 2.99 -0.30 -15.98
N LEU A 380 4.01 -0.21 -16.83
CA LEU A 380 5.03 -1.26 -16.96
C LEU A 380 5.78 -1.46 -15.64
N ALA A 381 6.27 -0.38 -15.03
CA ALA A 381 6.95 -0.41 -13.74
C ALA A 381 6.05 -1.01 -12.65
N PHE A 382 4.78 -0.59 -12.57
CA PHE A 382 3.80 -1.16 -11.66
C PHE A 382 3.69 -2.67 -11.81
N TRP A 383 3.45 -3.18 -13.03
CA TRP A 383 3.28 -4.62 -13.24
C TRP A 383 4.57 -5.43 -13.02
N MET A 384 5.74 -4.85 -13.31
CA MET A 384 7.02 -5.51 -13.04
C MET A 384 7.30 -5.60 -11.54
N LEU A 385 7.02 -4.55 -10.78
CA LEU A 385 7.13 -4.56 -9.33
C LEU A 385 6.08 -5.49 -8.70
N PHE A 386 4.85 -5.44 -9.19
CA PHE A 386 3.74 -6.30 -8.74
C PHE A 386 4.06 -7.77 -8.92
N THR A 387 4.44 -8.18 -10.13
CA THR A 387 4.75 -9.58 -10.43
C THR A 387 6.08 -10.01 -9.82
N GLY A 388 7.05 -9.11 -9.75
CA GLY A 388 8.32 -9.33 -9.06
C GLY A 388 8.13 -9.64 -7.57
N ILE A 389 7.35 -8.83 -6.84
CA ILE A 389 7.12 -9.07 -5.42
C ILE A 389 6.29 -10.33 -5.19
N VAL A 390 5.26 -10.58 -6.00
CA VAL A 390 4.47 -11.82 -5.92
C VAL A 390 5.37 -13.04 -6.12
N GLY A 391 6.30 -13.00 -7.07
CA GLY A 391 7.24 -14.10 -7.31
C GLY A 391 8.30 -14.27 -6.21
N ILE A 392 8.83 -13.17 -5.64
CA ILE A 392 9.73 -13.21 -4.48
C ILE A 392 9.03 -13.87 -3.29
N VAL A 393 7.82 -13.43 -2.99
CA VAL A 393 6.99 -13.90 -1.88
C VAL A 393 6.61 -15.37 -2.08
N ALA A 394 6.24 -15.77 -3.31
CA ALA A 394 6.01 -17.17 -3.64
C ALA A 394 7.25 -18.05 -3.46
N SER A 395 8.43 -17.53 -3.82
CA SER A 395 9.71 -18.22 -3.64
C SER A 395 10.00 -18.45 -2.15
N PHE A 396 9.76 -17.43 -1.33
CA PHE A 396 9.88 -17.53 0.13
C PHE A 396 8.88 -18.51 0.74
N ALA A 397 7.61 -18.46 0.34
CA ALA A 397 6.58 -19.37 0.82
C ALA A 397 6.88 -20.84 0.49
N TYR A 398 7.30 -21.11 -0.76
CA TYR A 398 7.67 -22.45 -1.20
C TYR A 398 8.92 -22.96 -0.48
N GLY A 399 9.99 -22.15 -0.46
CA GLY A 399 11.21 -22.49 0.26
C GLY A 399 10.98 -22.69 1.76
N GLY A 400 10.14 -21.87 2.37
CA GLY A 400 9.77 -21.94 3.78
C GLY A 400 8.97 -23.19 4.12
N THR A 401 8.05 -23.61 3.26
CA THR A 401 7.31 -24.88 3.45
C THR A 401 8.27 -26.08 3.46
N ASN A 402 9.21 -26.11 2.50
CA ASN A 402 10.24 -27.15 2.45
C ASN A 402 11.19 -27.07 3.65
N GLN A 403 11.53 -25.85 4.09
CA GLN A 403 12.36 -25.60 5.27
C GLN A 403 11.71 -26.16 6.53
N ILE A 404 10.41 -25.95 6.75
CA ILE A 404 9.69 -26.50 7.91
C ILE A 404 9.82 -28.03 7.94
N TYR A 405 9.56 -28.68 6.81
CA TYR A 405 9.60 -30.13 6.75
C TYR A 405 11.01 -30.68 7.08
N VAL A 406 12.03 -30.17 6.40
CA VAL A 406 13.41 -30.65 6.58
C VAL A 406 13.94 -30.32 7.99
N TYR A 407 13.70 -29.10 8.46
CA TYR A 407 14.28 -28.62 9.72
C TYR A 407 13.47 -29.04 10.96
N ARG A 408 12.15 -28.84 10.95
CA ARG A 408 11.29 -29.06 12.12
C ARG A 408 10.80 -30.50 12.23
N ILE A 409 10.49 -31.15 11.10
CA ILE A 409 9.89 -32.49 11.11
C ILE A 409 10.96 -33.57 11.08
N LEU A 410 11.89 -33.51 10.13
CA LEU A 410 12.96 -34.49 10.03
C LEU A 410 14.09 -34.24 11.05
N GLY A 411 14.13 -33.07 11.69
CA GLY A 411 15.17 -32.70 12.64
C GLY A 411 16.56 -32.61 12.01
N LEU A 412 16.64 -32.39 10.69
CA LEU A 412 17.90 -32.32 9.98
C LEU A 412 18.58 -30.99 10.27
N ASP A 413 19.87 -31.06 10.56
CA ASP A 413 20.65 -29.90 10.97
C ASP A 413 20.78 -28.86 9.86
N TRP A 414 20.75 -27.59 10.29
CA TRP A 414 21.06 -26.42 9.50
C TRP A 414 22.46 -26.50 8.89
N TRP A 415 23.44 -26.99 9.66
CA TRP A 415 24.84 -27.13 9.23
C TRP A 415 25.12 -28.46 8.53
N GLY A 416 24.20 -29.43 8.63
CA GLY A 416 24.27 -30.74 7.97
C GLY A 416 24.08 -30.70 6.45
N HIS A 417 24.07 -29.52 5.82
CA HIS A 417 23.94 -29.31 4.37
C HIS A 417 22.62 -29.83 3.74
N HIS A 418 21.57 -30.14 4.51
CA HIS A 418 20.31 -30.68 3.98
C HIS A 418 19.28 -29.61 3.60
N ILE A 419 19.21 -28.50 4.35
CA ILE A 419 18.21 -27.44 4.14
C ILE A 419 18.47 -26.70 2.82
N ARG A 420 19.72 -26.32 2.56
CA ARG A 420 20.07 -25.53 1.37
C ARG A 420 19.71 -26.26 0.05
N PRO A 421 20.03 -27.55 -0.15
CA PRO A 421 19.55 -28.31 -1.31
C PRO A 421 18.03 -28.41 -1.42
N ALA A 422 17.33 -28.64 -0.30
CA ALA A 422 15.86 -28.73 -0.29
C ALA A 422 15.15 -27.43 -0.72
N MET A 423 15.83 -26.29 -0.58
CA MET A 423 15.36 -24.98 -1.00
C MET A 423 15.97 -24.52 -2.33
N SER A 424 16.64 -25.39 -3.09
CA SER A 424 17.38 -25.02 -4.31
C SER A 424 16.50 -24.33 -5.36
N GLU A 425 15.36 -24.91 -5.69
CA GLU A 425 14.38 -24.34 -6.62
C GLU A 425 13.88 -22.96 -6.17
N ALA A 426 13.49 -22.85 -4.89
CA ALA A 426 13.05 -21.59 -4.29
C ALA A 426 14.13 -20.49 -4.40
N ARG A 427 15.41 -20.83 -4.22
CA ARG A 427 16.54 -19.90 -4.35
C ARG A 427 16.72 -19.41 -5.78
N VAL A 428 16.53 -20.28 -6.78
CA VAL A 428 16.58 -19.91 -8.20
C VAL A 428 15.43 -18.96 -8.54
N PHE A 429 14.20 -19.29 -8.14
CA PHE A 429 13.05 -18.41 -8.37
C PHE A 429 13.21 -17.06 -7.66
N LEU A 430 13.71 -17.05 -6.42
CA LEU A 430 13.99 -15.82 -5.68
C LEU A 430 14.92 -14.90 -6.47
N ALA A 431 16.03 -15.42 -7.02
CA ALA A 431 16.96 -14.63 -7.82
C ALA A 431 16.33 -14.11 -9.13
N LEU A 432 15.55 -14.94 -9.83
CA LEU A 432 14.84 -14.55 -11.06
C LEU A 432 13.86 -13.40 -10.81
N PHE A 433 13.02 -13.52 -9.77
CA PHE A 433 12.04 -12.49 -9.45
C PHE A 433 12.67 -11.24 -8.80
N ALA A 434 13.77 -11.39 -8.05
CA ALA A 434 14.56 -10.25 -7.58
C ALA A 434 15.14 -9.43 -8.75
N PHE A 435 15.57 -10.09 -9.83
CA PHE A 435 16.00 -9.41 -11.06
C PHE A 435 14.84 -8.68 -11.74
N LEU A 436 13.69 -9.35 -11.91
CA LEU A 436 12.48 -8.75 -12.48
C LEU A 436 12.05 -7.51 -11.69
N PHE A 437 12.02 -7.61 -10.37
CA PHE A 437 11.66 -6.54 -9.46
C PHE A 437 12.65 -5.37 -9.57
N THR A 438 13.95 -5.66 -9.56
CA THR A 438 15.01 -4.63 -9.69
C THR A 438 14.94 -3.91 -11.03
N PHE A 439 14.69 -4.62 -12.12
CA PHE A 439 14.49 -4.00 -13.43
C PHE A 439 13.22 -3.12 -13.45
N GLY A 440 12.14 -3.57 -12.81
CA GLY A 440 10.94 -2.76 -12.58
C GLY A 440 11.26 -1.47 -11.80
N THR A 441 12.10 -1.54 -10.77
CA THR A 441 12.58 -0.37 -10.01
C THR A 441 13.38 0.59 -10.87
N VAL A 442 14.25 0.09 -11.76
CA VAL A 442 15.00 0.96 -12.70
C VAL A 442 14.04 1.72 -13.62
N ILE A 443 13.03 1.05 -14.17
CA ILE A 443 12.00 1.71 -15.00
C ILE A 443 11.23 2.74 -14.19
N LEU A 444 10.81 2.39 -12.96
CA LEU A 444 10.11 3.31 -12.06
C LEU A 444 10.89 4.60 -11.84
N ILE A 445 12.17 4.47 -11.45
CA ILE A 445 13.04 5.61 -11.17
C ILE A 445 13.25 6.44 -12.43
N TYR A 446 13.53 5.79 -13.56
CA TYR A 446 13.66 6.46 -14.84
C TYR A 446 12.41 7.26 -15.21
N ASP A 447 11.23 6.66 -15.06
CA ASP A 447 9.95 7.29 -15.38
C ASP A 447 9.67 8.52 -14.49
N LEU A 448 9.87 8.42 -13.17
CA LEU A 448 9.67 9.54 -12.24
C LEU A 448 10.66 10.69 -12.49
N LEU A 449 11.92 10.38 -12.80
CA LEU A 449 12.94 11.39 -13.10
C LEU A 449 12.67 12.08 -14.45
N THR A 450 12.25 11.33 -15.47
CA THR A 450 11.99 11.84 -16.82
C THR A 450 10.55 12.31 -17.05
N LEU A 451 9.69 12.22 -16.03
CA LEU A 451 8.30 12.67 -16.09
C LEU A 451 8.21 14.11 -16.58
N GLN A 452 7.45 14.31 -17.66
CA GLN A 452 7.29 15.60 -18.33
C GLN A 452 5.91 15.75 -18.97
N ASN A 453 5.51 17.00 -19.23
CA ASN A 453 4.28 17.30 -19.95
C ASN A 453 4.35 16.76 -21.38
N ARG A 454 3.25 16.14 -21.81
CA ARG A 454 3.11 15.59 -23.17
C ARG A 454 1.86 16.17 -23.85
N LYS A 455 2.03 16.68 -25.07
CA LYS A 455 0.92 17.02 -25.96
C LYS A 455 0.32 15.75 -26.56
N LEU A 456 -0.99 15.78 -26.81
CA LEU A 456 -1.64 14.75 -27.60
C LEU A 456 -1.05 14.69 -29.01
N SER A 457 -0.72 13.48 -29.48
CA SER A 457 -0.41 13.27 -30.89
C SER A 457 -1.67 13.29 -31.74
N GLU A 458 -1.55 13.62 -33.02
CA GLU A 458 -2.68 13.59 -33.97
C GLU A 458 -3.37 12.22 -34.01
N ARG A 459 -2.59 11.13 -33.88
CA ARG A 459 -3.15 9.77 -33.78
C ARG A 459 -4.01 9.57 -32.54
N GLU A 460 -3.62 10.14 -31.40
CA GLU A 460 -4.41 10.05 -30.17
C GLU A 460 -5.66 10.93 -30.25
N ILE A 461 -5.58 12.11 -30.86
CA ILE A 461 -6.74 12.97 -31.11
C ILE A 461 -7.73 12.25 -32.04
N SER A 462 -7.24 11.68 -33.14
CA SER A 462 -8.05 10.88 -34.07
C SER A 462 -8.67 9.67 -33.38
N ALA A 463 -7.93 8.97 -32.53
CA ALA A 463 -8.46 7.85 -31.76
C ALA A 463 -9.53 8.26 -30.74
N ILE A 464 -9.38 9.42 -30.09
CA ILE A 464 -10.39 10.01 -29.21
C ILE A 464 -11.64 10.36 -30.01
N ASN A 465 -11.50 11.07 -31.13
CA ASN A 465 -12.61 11.45 -32.00
C ASN A 465 -13.37 10.21 -32.51
N ASN A 466 -12.65 9.16 -32.91
CA ASN A 466 -13.26 7.91 -33.34
C ASN A 466 -14.01 7.20 -32.18
N ARG A 467 -13.50 7.27 -30.95
CA ARG A 467 -14.22 6.75 -29.77
C ARG A 467 -15.47 7.56 -29.43
N LEU A 468 -15.47 8.88 -29.67
CA LEU A 468 -16.65 9.73 -29.49
C LEU A 468 -17.77 9.39 -30.51
N THR A 469 -17.40 8.93 -31.72
CA THR A 469 -18.36 8.57 -32.77
C THR A 469 -18.75 7.09 -32.77
N HIS A 470 -17.84 6.20 -32.35
CA HIS A 470 -18.03 4.75 -32.32
C HIS A 470 -17.56 4.16 -30.99
N PRO A 471 -18.38 4.27 -29.93
CA PRO A 471 -18.07 3.67 -28.63
C PRO A 471 -17.91 2.15 -28.78
N LYS A 472 -16.87 1.60 -28.15
CA LYS A 472 -16.61 0.15 -28.18
C LYS A 472 -17.49 -0.58 -27.17
N THR A 473 -17.90 -1.79 -27.52
CA THR A 473 -18.50 -2.72 -26.58
C THR A 473 -17.52 -3.05 -25.45
N ILE A 474 -18.01 -3.01 -24.21
CA ILE A 474 -17.20 -3.28 -23.03
C ILE A 474 -16.96 -4.79 -22.92
N GLY A 475 -15.68 -5.18 -22.90
CA GLY A 475 -15.31 -6.57 -22.64
C GLY A 475 -15.65 -7.00 -21.20
N LYS A 476 -15.88 -8.30 -20.98
CA LYS A 476 -16.27 -8.87 -19.67
C LYS A 476 -15.37 -8.45 -18.49
N TRP A 477 -14.08 -8.24 -18.71
CA TRP A 477 -13.10 -7.83 -17.68
C TRP A 477 -13.03 -6.31 -17.46
N SER A 478 -13.61 -5.53 -18.37
CA SER A 478 -13.63 -4.06 -18.33
C SER A 478 -14.97 -3.50 -17.87
N ARG A 479 -15.97 -4.35 -17.62
CA ARG A 479 -17.24 -3.93 -17.00
C ARG A 479 -17.02 -3.56 -15.54
N GLY A 480 -17.85 -2.67 -14.99
CA GLY A 480 -17.84 -2.32 -13.58
C GLY A 480 -17.97 -3.56 -12.70
N MET A 481 -17.24 -3.56 -11.60
CA MET A 481 -17.29 -4.67 -10.64
C MET A 481 -18.41 -4.41 -9.64
N SER A 482 -19.40 -5.29 -9.53
CA SER A 482 -20.47 -5.16 -8.54
C SER A 482 -19.95 -5.45 -7.12
N ARG A 483 -20.67 -4.99 -6.08
CA ARG A 483 -20.29 -5.21 -4.67
C ARG A 483 -20.18 -6.71 -4.37
N PHE A 484 -21.10 -7.50 -4.94
CA PHE A 484 -21.09 -8.95 -4.84
C PHE A 484 -19.91 -9.60 -5.56
N GLU A 485 -19.54 -9.12 -6.77
CA GLU A 485 -18.35 -9.62 -7.47
C GLU A 485 -17.08 -9.33 -6.68
N PHE A 486 -16.94 -8.12 -6.13
CA PHE A 486 -15.82 -7.73 -5.27
C PHE A 486 -15.74 -8.62 -4.02
N GLY A 487 -16.86 -8.82 -3.32
CA GLY A 487 -16.93 -9.71 -2.15
C GLY A 487 -16.50 -11.15 -2.44
N LYS A 488 -16.82 -11.69 -3.63
CA LYS A 488 -16.35 -13.03 -4.04
C LYS A 488 -14.83 -13.10 -4.23
N TRP A 489 -14.22 -12.05 -4.77
CA TRP A 489 -12.75 -11.98 -4.88
C TRP A 489 -12.10 -11.98 -3.49
N LEU A 490 -12.61 -11.17 -2.56
CA LEU A 490 -12.13 -11.14 -1.20
C LEU A 490 -12.28 -12.50 -0.50
N LEU A 491 -13.46 -13.13 -0.62
CA LEU A 491 -13.71 -14.44 -0.05
C LEU A 491 -12.74 -15.51 -0.60
N ALA A 492 -12.47 -15.47 -1.91
CA ALA A 492 -11.54 -16.40 -2.54
C ALA A 492 -10.11 -16.22 -2.03
N LEU A 493 -9.64 -14.99 -1.84
CA LEU A 493 -8.33 -14.69 -1.27
C LEU A 493 -8.22 -15.21 0.17
N TRP A 494 -9.21 -14.94 1.02
CA TRP A 494 -9.25 -15.42 2.39
C TRP A 494 -9.34 -16.94 2.50
N PHE A 495 -10.10 -17.58 1.62
CA PHE A 495 -10.16 -19.04 1.55
C PHE A 495 -8.80 -19.66 1.24
N MET A 496 -7.99 -19.05 0.36
CA MET A 496 -6.60 -19.48 0.14
C MET A 496 -5.73 -19.29 1.39
N GLY A 497 -5.87 -18.18 2.10
CA GLY A 497 -5.23 -17.95 3.40
C GLY A 497 -5.55 -19.03 4.43
N LEU A 498 -6.82 -19.37 4.60
CA LEU A 498 -7.24 -20.43 5.51
C LEU A 498 -6.69 -21.80 5.08
N THR A 499 -6.57 -22.04 3.77
CA THR A 499 -5.92 -23.25 3.23
C THR A 499 -4.44 -23.32 3.61
N ILE A 500 -3.70 -22.20 3.52
CA ILE A 500 -2.30 -22.10 3.97
C ILE A 500 -2.21 -22.36 5.47
N THR A 501 -3.08 -21.74 6.27
CA THR A 501 -3.13 -21.94 7.73
C THR A 501 -3.35 -23.42 8.07
N GLY A 502 -4.29 -24.07 7.39
CA GLY A 502 -4.52 -25.51 7.51
C GLY A 502 -3.31 -26.36 7.10
N GLY A 503 -2.59 -25.96 6.06
CA GLY A 503 -1.33 -26.59 5.65
C GLY A 503 -0.25 -26.51 6.72
N LEU A 504 -0.11 -25.35 7.38
CA LEU A 504 0.84 -25.21 8.47
C LEU A 504 0.44 -26.00 9.72
N PHE A 505 -0.86 -26.06 10.04
CA PHE A 505 -1.38 -26.95 11.08
C PHE A 505 -1.08 -28.43 10.77
N ALA A 506 -1.12 -28.82 9.49
CA ALA A 506 -0.91 -30.21 9.08
C ALA A 506 0.49 -30.73 9.43
N PHE A 507 1.50 -29.86 9.63
CA PHE A 507 2.81 -30.29 10.15
C PHE A 507 2.74 -30.94 11.53
N GLY A 508 1.68 -30.68 12.30
CA GLY A 508 1.42 -31.36 13.56
C GLY A 508 0.91 -32.80 13.43
N MET A 509 0.51 -33.25 12.23
CA MET A 509 -0.11 -34.56 12.02
C MET A 509 0.86 -35.72 12.26
N LYS A 510 0.32 -36.85 12.75
CA LYS A 510 1.11 -38.07 13.00
C LYS A 510 1.78 -38.60 11.73
N SER A 511 1.09 -38.59 10.58
CA SER A 511 1.67 -39.01 9.29
C SER A 511 2.88 -38.17 8.91
N VAL A 512 2.77 -36.85 9.06
CA VAL A 512 3.86 -35.91 8.75
C VAL A 512 5.06 -36.14 9.66
N ARG A 513 4.83 -36.34 10.97
CA ARG A 513 5.90 -36.70 11.93
C ARG A 513 6.56 -38.05 11.64
N LEU A 514 5.92 -38.94 10.89
CA LEU A 514 6.49 -40.20 10.42
C LEU A 514 7.22 -40.05 9.06
N GLY A 515 7.34 -38.83 8.53
CA GLY A 515 8.08 -38.54 7.30
C GLY A 515 7.23 -38.47 6.03
N ASP A 516 5.92 -38.26 6.13
CA ASP A 516 5.03 -38.06 4.98
C ASP A 516 4.54 -36.61 4.88
N PRO A 517 5.15 -35.75 4.03
CA PRO A 517 4.78 -34.34 3.89
C PRO A 517 3.64 -34.09 2.89
N VAL A 518 2.96 -35.13 2.37
CA VAL A 518 2.01 -34.97 1.25
C VAL A 518 0.92 -33.95 1.55
N ILE A 519 0.29 -34.02 2.72
CA ILE A 519 -0.81 -33.12 3.10
C ILE A 519 -0.34 -31.65 3.20
N PRO A 520 0.67 -31.29 4.01
CA PRO A 520 1.12 -29.90 4.08
C PRO A 520 1.61 -29.37 2.74
N ASN A 521 2.26 -30.20 1.91
CA ASN A 521 2.73 -29.78 0.58
C ASN A 521 1.58 -29.48 -0.38
N ILE A 522 0.54 -30.33 -0.42
CA ILE A 522 -0.65 -30.10 -1.25
C ILE A 522 -1.36 -28.82 -0.82
N LEU A 523 -1.57 -28.64 0.49
CA LEU A 523 -2.24 -27.45 1.03
C LEU A 523 -1.42 -26.18 0.81
N ALA A 524 -0.09 -26.24 0.94
CA ALA A 524 0.79 -25.13 0.61
C ALA A 524 0.74 -24.79 -0.89
N PHE A 525 0.77 -25.79 -1.78
CA PHE A 525 0.69 -25.56 -3.22
C PHE A 525 -0.63 -24.92 -3.64
N ILE A 526 -1.76 -25.46 -3.16
CA ILE A 526 -3.09 -24.90 -3.43
C ILE A 526 -3.23 -23.52 -2.81
N GLY A 527 -2.87 -23.38 -1.54
CA GLY A 527 -3.02 -22.16 -0.76
C GLY A 527 -2.17 -21.02 -1.30
N TYR A 528 -0.84 -21.16 -1.33
CA TYR A 528 0.04 -20.10 -1.84
C TYR A 528 -0.14 -19.87 -3.34
N GLY A 529 -0.16 -20.93 -4.14
CA GLY A 529 -0.34 -20.83 -5.60
C GLY A 529 -1.67 -20.17 -5.97
N GLY A 530 -2.75 -20.58 -5.31
CA GLY A 530 -4.07 -19.97 -5.48
C GLY A 530 -4.13 -18.54 -4.98
N LEU A 531 -3.54 -18.21 -3.82
CA LEU A 531 -3.52 -16.85 -3.28
C LEU A 531 -2.87 -15.88 -4.27
N PHE A 532 -1.69 -16.22 -4.80
CA PHE A 532 -0.96 -15.36 -5.72
C PHE A 532 -1.62 -15.24 -7.09
N LEU A 533 -2.19 -16.34 -7.60
CA LEU A 533 -2.95 -16.32 -8.85
C LEU A 533 -4.20 -15.44 -8.72
N ILE A 534 -5.00 -15.65 -7.67
CA ILE A 534 -6.23 -14.89 -7.42
C ILE A 534 -5.90 -13.42 -7.18
N THR A 535 -4.84 -13.11 -6.44
CA THR A 535 -4.37 -11.72 -6.22
C THR A 535 -4.05 -11.03 -7.55
N THR A 536 -3.33 -11.72 -8.43
CA THR A 536 -2.97 -11.18 -9.75
C THR A 536 -4.18 -11.00 -10.65
N LEU A 537 -5.07 -11.99 -10.71
CA LEU A 537 -6.29 -11.91 -11.53
C LEU A 537 -7.25 -10.83 -11.00
N PHE A 538 -7.36 -10.69 -9.67
CA PHE A 538 -8.16 -9.64 -9.04
C PHE A 538 -7.62 -8.26 -9.39
N ALA A 539 -6.31 -8.03 -9.26
CA ALA A 539 -5.69 -6.77 -9.64
C ALA A 539 -5.92 -6.44 -11.13
N ILE A 540 -5.76 -7.42 -12.03
CA ILE A 540 -6.03 -7.25 -13.46
C ILE A 540 -7.50 -6.88 -13.69
N ARG A 541 -8.43 -7.59 -13.03
CA ARG A 541 -9.87 -7.37 -13.17
C ARG A 541 -10.30 -6.00 -12.67
N PHE A 542 -9.80 -5.59 -11.51
CA PHE A 542 -10.07 -4.29 -10.90
C PHE A 542 -9.52 -3.16 -11.77
N LEU A 543 -8.22 -3.22 -12.12
CA LEU A 543 -7.57 -2.16 -12.88
C LEU A 543 -8.12 -2.03 -14.31
N LYS A 544 -8.54 -3.13 -14.95
CA LYS A 544 -9.22 -3.06 -16.26
C LYS A 544 -10.59 -2.40 -16.17
N ALA A 545 -11.34 -2.62 -15.10
CA ALA A 545 -12.62 -1.96 -14.86
C ALA A 545 -12.42 -0.46 -14.62
N PHE A 546 -11.47 -0.14 -13.73
CA PHE A 546 -11.06 1.21 -13.41
C PHE A 546 -10.60 1.97 -14.67
N GLU A 547 -9.67 1.43 -15.46
CA GLU A 547 -9.18 2.08 -16.68
C GLU A 547 -10.29 2.34 -17.69
N ALA A 548 -11.19 1.37 -17.88
CA ALA A 548 -12.35 1.54 -18.76
C ALA A 548 -13.29 2.65 -18.25
N ARG A 549 -13.52 2.70 -16.93
CA ARG A 549 -14.29 3.77 -16.29
C ARG A 549 -13.65 5.12 -16.54
N GLN A 550 -12.35 5.25 -16.28
CA GLN A 550 -11.61 6.50 -16.46
C GLN A 550 -11.55 6.94 -17.92
N ASP A 551 -11.48 6.01 -18.88
CA ASP A 551 -11.57 6.31 -20.30
C ASP A 551 -12.95 6.86 -20.67
N MET A 552 -14.04 6.30 -20.11
CA MET A 552 -15.41 6.80 -20.32
C MET A 552 -15.61 8.18 -19.70
N LEU A 553 -15.15 8.38 -18.46
CA LEU A 553 -15.18 9.69 -17.81
C LEU A 553 -14.43 10.74 -18.64
N GLN A 554 -13.28 10.38 -19.21
CA GLN A 554 -12.54 11.27 -20.08
C GLN A 554 -13.29 11.59 -21.38
N LEU A 555 -14.01 10.64 -21.98
CA LEU A 555 -14.84 10.91 -23.15
C LEU A 555 -16.00 11.85 -22.79
N ILE A 556 -16.69 11.59 -21.67
CA ILE A 556 -17.82 12.41 -21.20
C ILE A 556 -17.39 13.86 -20.91
N ASP A 557 -16.21 14.05 -20.32
CA ASP A 557 -15.61 15.36 -20.03
C ASP A 557 -15.19 16.12 -21.32
N LEU A 558 -14.92 15.40 -22.41
CA LEU A 558 -14.56 15.98 -23.70
C LEU A 558 -15.76 16.36 -24.58
N TYR A 559 -16.94 15.81 -24.34
CA TYR A 559 -18.15 16.25 -25.03
C TYR A 559 -18.52 17.67 -24.58
N GLY A 560 -18.57 18.61 -25.53
CA GLY A 560 -19.18 19.92 -25.32
C GLY A 560 -20.71 19.81 -25.25
N ASP A 561 -21.37 20.69 -24.50
CA ASP A 561 -22.82 20.65 -24.26
C ASP A 561 -23.66 20.68 -25.55
N ASP A 562 -23.10 21.14 -26.66
CA ASP A 562 -23.76 21.21 -27.97
C ASP A 562 -23.74 19.89 -28.75
N GLN A 563 -22.90 18.93 -28.35
CA GLN A 563 -22.79 17.60 -28.98
C GLN A 563 -23.59 16.53 -28.23
N ILE A 564 -24.28 16.92 -27.16
CA ILE A 564 -24.93 16.03 -26.21
C ILE A 564 -26.45 16.14 -26.41
N GLN A 565 -27.15 15.00 -26.42
CA GLN A 565 -28.61 14.97 -26.49
C GLN A 565 -29.20 15.75 -25.30
N LYS A 566 -30.12 16.68 -25.55
CA LYS A 566 -30.79 17.47 -24.51
C LYS A 566 -32.24 17.00 -24.37
N ILE A 567 -32.67 16.73 -23.14
CA ILE A 567 -34.04 16.35 -22.80
C ILE A 567 -34.58 17.40 -21.85
N ASP A 568 -35.66 18.05 -22.27
CA ASP A 568 -36.33 19.06 -21.48
C ASP A 568 -37.66 18.55 -20.94
N LEU A 569 -37.70 18.24 -19.65
CA LEU A 569 -38.88 17.75 -18.97
C LEU A 569 -39.95 18.83 -18.84
N SER A 570 -39.57 20.11 -18.80
CA SER A 570 -40.52 21.24 -18.71
C SER A 570 -41.40 21.36 -19.96
N SER A 571 -40.89 20.91 -21.11
CA SER A 571 -41.60 20.91 -22.38
C SER A 571 -42.70 19.84 -22.49
N LEU A 572 -42.77 18.89 -21.53
CA LEU A 572 -43.64 17.72 -21.60
C LEU A 572 -44.99 17.88 -20.86
N GLY A 573 -45.23 19.01 -20.19
CA GLY A 573 -46.46 19.30 -19.42
C GLY A 573 -46.57 18.51 -18.11
N GLU A 574 -47.75 18.54 -17.45
CA GLU A 574 -48.03 17.77 -16.23
C GLU A 574 -48.19 16.27 -16.54
N LYS A 575 -47.07 15.57 -16.70
CA LYS A 575 -47.04 14.10 -16.76
C LYS A 575 -46.83 13.50 -15.36
N PRO A 576 -47.36 12.29 -15.10
CA PRO A 576 -47.04 11.55 -13.89
C PRO A 576 -45.52 11.27 -13.79
N ASP A 577 -44.96 11.32 -12.58
CA ASP A 577 -43.53 11.07 -12.33
C ASP A 577 -43.07 9.72 -12.91
N GLU A 578 -43.91 8.69 -12.88
CA GLU A 578 -43.59 7.36 -13.44
C GLU A 578 -43.33 7.39 -14.97
N GLU A 579 -44.00 8.28 -15.72
CA GLU A 579 -43.74 8.44 -17.15
C GLU A 579 -42.44 9.20 -17.42
N LEU A 580 -42.15 10.21 -16.59
CA LEU A 580 -40.90 10.98 -16.64
C LEU A 580 -39.72 10.07 -16.33
N ASP A 581 -39.83 9.24 -15.30
CA ASP A 581 -38.81 8.29 -14.89
C ASP A 581 -38.55 7.24 -15.98
N LYS A 582 -39.61 6.68 -16.59
CA LYS A 582 -39.47 5.76 -17.73
C LYS A 582 -38.78 6.43 -18.92
N LEU A 583 -39.09 7.69 -19.22
CA LEU A 583 -38.44 8.41 -20.31
C LEU A 583 -36.93 8.60 -20.05
N VAL A 584 -36.57 9.05 -18.84
CA VAL A 584 -35.17 9.23 -18.43
C VAL A 584 -34.41 7.90 -18.49
N LEU A 585 -35.00 6.82 -17.96
CA LEU A 585 -34.38 5.50 -17.96
C LEU A 585 -34.25 4.91 -19.37
N ASN A 586 -35.27 5.08 -20.23
CA ASN A 586 -35.20 4.65 -21.63
C ASN A 586 -34.14 5.43 -22.41
N THR A 587 -34.01 6.73 -22.16
CA THR A 587 -32.95 7.54 -22.75
C THR A 587 -31.59 7.03 -22.30
N PHE A 588 -31.40 6.81 -21.00
CA PHE A 588 -30.17 6.26 -20.46
C PHE A 588 -29.82 4.89 -21.08
N ASN A 589 -30.82 4.05 -21.29
CA ASN A 589 -30.64 2.76 -21.94
C ASN A 589 -30.29 2.87 -23.43
N SER A 590 -30.74 3.94 -24.10
CA SER A 590 -30.48 4.20 -25.52
C SER A 590 -29.08 4.73 -25.83
N ILE A 591 -28.44 5.42 -24.86
CA ILE A 591 -27.06 5.90 -25.04
C ILE A 591 -26.04 4.78 -24.80
N GLU A 592 -24.89 4.89 -25.45
CA GLU A 592 -23.78 3.96 -25.32
C GLU A 592 -22.85 4.34 -24.16
N TYR A 593 -21.97 3.42 -23.75
CA TYR A 593 -20.99 3.70 -22.69
C TYR A 593 -20.00 4.80 -23.10
N GLY A 594 -19.77 5.75 -22.19
CA GLY A 594 -18.96 6.93 -22.44
C GLY A 594 -19.71 8.07 -23.14
N GLN A 595 -21.01 7.91 -23.42
CA GLN A 595 -21.89 9.00 -23.84
C GLN A 595 -22.62 9.62 -22.65
N ALA A 596 -23.18 10.80 -22.86
CA ALA A 596 -24.01 11.49 -21.89
C ALA A 596 -25.23 12.13 -22.58
N PHE A 597 -26.20 12.55 -21.78
CA PHE A 597 -27.29 13.45 -22.17
C PHE A 597 -27.48 14.53 -21.09
N ILE A 598 -28.05 15.67 -21.46
CA ILE A 598 -28.41 16.74 -20.52
C ILE A 598 -29.91 16.65 -20.26
N LEU A 599 -30.27 16.57 -18.98
CA LEU A 599 -31.64 16.65 -18.50
C LEU A 599 -31.90 18.06 -17.97
N SER A 600 -32.94 18.73 -18.45
CA SER A 600 -33.42 20.00 -17.91
C SER A 600 -34.84 19.88 -17.39
N SER A 601 -35.15 20.62 -16.33
CA SER A 601 -36.50 20.72 -15.76
C SER A 601 -36.71 22.07 -15.08
N ASP A 602 -37.96 22.48 -14.94
CA ASP A 602 -38.47 23.55 -14.10
C ASP A 602 -38.64 23.13 -12.63
N LYS A 603 -38.44 21.84 -12.31
CA LYS A 603 -38.54 21.25 -10.95
C LYS A 603 -37.22 20.61 -10.52
N ASP A 604 -37.06 20.45 -9.20
CA ASP A 604 -35.90 19.78 -8.59
C ASP A 604 -35.76 18.35 -9.14
N LEU A 605 -34.56 18.04 -9.65
CA LEU A 605 -34.23 16.76 -10.28
C LEU A 605 -33.79 15.66 -9.28
N LYS A 606 -33.86 15.91 -7.97
CA LYS A 606 -33.47 14.92 -6.93
C LYS A 606 -34.22 13.60 -7.03
N SER A 607 -35.51 13.61 -7.37
CA SER A 607 -36.28 12.36 -7.51
C SER A 607 -35.75 11.52 -8.68
N GLN A 608 -35.46 12.14 -9.82
CA GLN A 608 -34.85 11.44 -10.97
C GLN A 608 -33.45 10.93 -10.64
N HIS A 609 -32.66 11.70 -9.89
CA HIS A 609 -31.34 11.24 -9.43
C HIS A 609 -31.45 10.00 -8.53
N LEU A 610 -32.36 10.01 -7.56
CA LEU A 610 -32.58 8.89 -6.64
C LEU A 610 -33.11 7.66 -7.38
N MET A 611 -34.07 7.84 -8.29
CA MET A 611 -34.62 6.78 -9.13
C MET A 611 -33.53 6.12 -9.98
N LEU A 612 -32.68 6.90 -10.65
CA LEU A 612 -31.56 6.35 -11.42
C LEU A 612 -30.56 5.62 -10.52
N TYR A 613 -30.28 6.15 -9.31
CA TYR A 613 -29.42 5.48 -8.34
C TYR A 613 -29.98 4.13 -7.91
N ASP A 614 -31.27 4.05 -7.61
CA ASP A 614 -31.93 2.81 -7.23
C ASP A 614 -31.98 1.79 -8.38
N ALA A 615 -32.17 2.26 -9.61
CA ALA A 615 -32.26 1.40 -10.79
C ALA A 615 -30.90 0.92 -11.33
N LEU A 616 -29.88 1.79 -11.33
CA LEU A 616 -28.62 1.60 -12.04
C LEU A 616 -27.41 1.48 -11.11
N GLY A 617 -27.55 1.87 -9.84
CA GLY A 617 -26.45 1.97 -8.89
C GLY A 617 -25.31 2.85 -9.43
N PRO A 618 -24.03 2.39 -9.38
CA PRO A 618 -22.89 3.19 -9.85
C PRO A 618 -22.71 3.20 -11.38
N GLY A 619 -23.67 2.69 -12.16
CA GLY A 619 -23.58 2.59 -13.62
C GLY A 619 -23.77 3.92 -14.38
N PHE A 620 -24.02 5.03 -13.68
CA PHE A 620 -24.14 6.36 -14.27
C PHE A 620 -23.38 7.39 -13.45
N ILE A 621 -23.11 8.53 -14.07
CA ILE A 621 -22.64 9.74 -13.41
C ILE A 621 -23.70 10.83 -13.51
N TRP A 622 -23.78 11.66 -12.47
CA TRP A 622 -24.66 12.81 -12.40
C TRP A 622 -23.82 14.05 -12.08
N GLU A 623 -23.74 14.99 -13.02
CA GLU A 623 -23.12 16.30 -12.82
C GLU A 623 -24.21 17.37 -12.86
N THR A 624 -24.46 18.02 -11.73
CA THR A 624 -25.37 19.17 -11.68
C THR A 624 -24.73 20.34 -12.41
N VAL A 625 -25.36 20.78 -13.50
CA VAL A 625 -24.91 21.87 -14.37
C VAL A 625 -25.53 23.20 -13.91
N GLU A 626 -26.80 23.18 -13.53
CA GLU A 626 -27.55 24.34 -13.04
C GLU A 626 -28.48 23.90 -11.91
N ASP A 627 -28.44 24.62 -10.79
CA ASP A 627 -29.23 24.39 -9.58
C ASP A 627 -29.80 25.74 -9.15
N GLY A 628 -31.03 26.03 -9.60
CA GLY A 628 -31.69 27.31 -9.41
C GLY A 628 -33.19 27.17 -9.16
N PRO A 629 -33.84 28.20 -8.59
CA PRO A 629 -35.25 28.12 -8.18
C PRO A 629 -36.24 27.95 -9.34
N GLU A 630 -35.84 28.31 -10.57
CA GLU A 630 -36.70 28.25 -11.77
C GLU A 630 -36.24 27.21 -12.79
N HIS A 631 -34.95 26.84 -12.80
CA HIS A 631 -34.37 25.93 -13.78
C HIS A 631 -33.30 25.03 -13.18
N TRP A 632 -33.42 23.74 -13.47
CA TRP A 632 -32.52 22.67 -13.06
C TRP A 632 -31.93 22.00 -14.29
N LYS A 633 -30.63 21.78 -14.30
CA LYS A 633 -29.94 21.03 -15.36
C LYS A 633 -28.94 20.05 -14.78
N ALA A 634 -28.97 18.82 -15.28
CA ALA A 634 -28.02 17.77 -14.93
C ALA A 634 -27.49 17.08 -16.18
N LYS A 635 -26.18 16.84 -16.22
CA LYS A 635 -25.51 16.01 -17.22
C LYS A 635 -25.42 14.59 -16.69
N ILE A 636 -26.03 13.65 -17.41
CA ILE A 636 -26.12 12.24 -17.04
C ILE A 636 -25.29 11.44 -18.01
N GLY A 637 -24.21 10.83 -17.51
CA GLY A 637 -23.27 10.04 -18.32
C GLY A 637 -23.38 8.55 -18.03
N LYS A 638 -23.25 7.71 -19.06
CA LYS A 638 -23.27 6.26 -18.92
C LYS A 638 -21.86 5.70 -18.76
N VAL A 639 -21.65 4.98 -17.66
CA VAL A 639 -20.36 4.39 -17.28
C VAL A 639 -20.55 2.91 -16.92
N ASN A 640 -19.45 2.20 -16.70
CA ASN A 640 -19.39 0.75 -16.67
C ASN A 640 -19.72 0.07 -15.35
#